data_AF-A0A956JEN1-F1
#
_entry.id   AF-A0A956JEN1-F1
#
_cell.length_a   1.000
_cell.length_b   1.000
_cell.length_c   1.000
_cell.angle_alpha   90.00
_cell.angle_beta   90.00
_cell.angle_gamma   90.00
#
_symmetry.space_group_name_H-M   'P 1'
#
loop_
_entity.id
_entity.type
_entity.pdbx_description
1 polymer ?
#
loop_
_entity_poly.entity_id
_entity_poly.type
_entity_poly.pdbx_seq_one_letter_code
_entity_poly.pdbx_strand_id
1 'polypeptide(L)'
;MNRAPRSSLRALALLALAAPLAACPGDDPEPEPEEADVFGQRLGDPVPYATEEQLATFERGHAVALRRFSPEEGLGPIVNVSFCGSCHERPVIGGAAPRYRDFYLNGTALADGSFVPGGKGGVLTSYGYAGADVRPAISPESNVITHRNPIPFFGVGPIAEITEESILANEDPDDADGNGISGRANYDRGFVGRFGRKSQTVSIEGFIRGPLNNHVGLTSDPLSEEDKARLPIDSSSQAGGGFRQAAAPEEPLVDDDDAPDPELASEDLFDLVSFAMLLAPPAPDAEPSEAAVRGKARFDELDCSGCHVRGLVSARGLIPLYSDLLLHDMGPELADGIVQNIATGSEFRTQPLWGIVAAGPYLHDGRADNLHEAIVWHGGEAEASREAYLALSSDEQEDVLAFLESLGGAEQHTAGLLPNDAPIPEPGTPGAPLALASDGDRERWLAGRALFEHDMGLGRGLGPYFNGDSCRACHFDPMDEQGNRSVGGAGPLGVNVMRHGTLDGDGHFVAPAYGTILHKLSAYDLPRREHTAEQNVFEQRQTPSTLGLGLLDTIEGDDILALADPDDLDGDGIRGIAHEMGDGRIGRLGWKAQIPSVREFVRDAMSAELGITVPDEAGFTFGAPADDDAVADPEISSAEIDAVAFFIANLAPPMPLEDVPEALDIFSAVGCDGCHVPEIPGSGEGFPAPAYTDLLLHSVAVPGTPGIDDGMALGTLFRTSPLWGLSGTAPYMHDGSARTVEDAIMAHDGEAQASRAAYEALPDADRELLLHFLETR
;
A
#
# COMPACT_ATOMS: atom_id res chain seq x y z
N MET A 1 3.03 28.19 -100.86
CA MET A 1 3.17 29.65 -100.61
C MET A 1 3.25 29.87 -99.11
N ASN A 2 3.87 30.95 -98.64
CA ASN A 2 4.09 31.21 -97.21
C ASN A 2 2.79 31.52 -96.46
N ARG A 3 2.64 31.01 -95.23
CA ARG A 3 2.58 31.81 -93.98
C ARG A 3 2.26 30.96 -92.73
N ALA A 4 2.87 31.36 -91.63
CA ALA A 4 2.46 31.17 -90.22
C ALA A 4 2.47 32.57 -89.57
N PRO A 5 2.22 32.79 -88.26
CA PRO A 5 1.72 31.91 -87.17
C PRO A 5 0.32 32.42 -86.69
N ARG A 6 -0.25 32.22 -85.47
CA ARG A 6 0.20 31.74 -84.15
C ARG A 6 -0.91 31.02 -83.35
N SER A 7 -0.47 30.17 -82.42
CA SER A 7 -0.97 29.96 -81.04
C SER A 7 -2.48 29.86 -80.71
N SER A 8 -2.86 28.68 -80.21
CA SER A 8 -3.40 28.56 -78.84
C SER A 8 -2.93 27.23 -78.23
N LEU A 9 -2.60 27.20 -76.93
CA LEU A 9 -2.32 25.94 -76.21
C LEU A 9 -3.58 25.47 -75.48
N ARG A 10 -3.86 24.18 -75.57
CA ARG A 10 -4.49 23.38 -74.51
C ARG A 10 -3.96 21.95 -74.63
N ALA A 11 -3.58 21.35 -73.51
CA ALA A 11 -3.02 20.01 -73.48
C ALA A 11 -4.09 18.95 -73.77
N LEU A 12 -3.68 17.82 -74.36
CA LEU A 12 -4.53 16.65 -74.54
C LEU A 12 -4.27 15.67 -73.39
N ALA A 13 -5.32 15.11 -72.81
CA ALA A 13 -5.19 14.07 -71.79
C ALA A 13 -4.72 12.74 -72.41
N LEU A 14 -3.90 12.01 -71.67
CA LEU A 14 -3.49 10.65 -71.96
C LEU A 14 -3.60 9.86 -70.65
N LEU A 15 -4.49 8.86 -70.62
CA LEU A 15 -4.52 7.90 -69.51
C LEU A 15 -3.28 7.02 -69.63
N ALA A 16 -2.45 6.99 -68.59
CA ALA A 16 -1.50 5.92 -68.37
C ALA A 16 -2.11 4.96 -67.35
N LEU A 17 -2.22 3.67 -67.70
CA LEU A 17 -2.44 2.63 -66.69
C LEU A 17 -1.12 2.43 -65.95
N ALA A 18 -1.11 2.65 -64.64
CA ALA A 18 -0.06 2.13 -63.79
C ALA A 18 -0.24 0.61 -63.67
N ALA A 19 0.77 -0.16 -64.08
CA ALA A 19 0.88 -1.56 -63.70
C ALA A 19 1.58 -1.64 -62.34
N PRO A 20 1.28 -2.65 -61.49
CA PRO A 20 2.01 -2.85 -60.25
C PRO A 20 3.49 -3.11 -60.56
N LEU A 21 4.38 -2.50 -59.78
CA LEU A 21 5.79 -2.86 -59.77
C LEU A 21 5.90 -4.26 -59.15
N ALA A 22 6.53 -5.18 -59.87
CA ALA A 22 6.84 -6.50 -59.31
C ALA A 22 7.98 -6.34 -58.28
N ALA A 23 7.78 -6.88 -57.08
CA ALA A 23 8.82 -6.98 -56.07
C ALA A 23 10.01 -7.82 -56.58
N CYS A 24 11.19 -7.57 -56.03
CA CYS A 24 12.38 -8.37 -56.31
C CYS A 24 12.24 -9.75 -55.64
N PRO A 25 12.44 -10.86 -56.35
CA PRO A 25 12.55 -12.18 -55.72
C PRO A 25 13.95 -12.31 -55.11
N GLY A 26 14.05 -12.11 -53.80
CA GLY A 26 15.31 -12.19 -53.06
C GLY A 26 15.12 -12.14 -51.55
N ASP A 27 14.24 -11.25 -51.10
CA ASP A 27 13.96 -11.01 -49.68
C ASP A 27 12.57 -11.60 -49.35
N ASP A 28 12.54 -12.86 -48.92
CA ASP A 28 11.48 -13.29 -48.00
C ASP A 28 11.66 -12.44 -46.71
N PRO A 29 10.59 -11.91 -46.08
CA PRO A 29 10.76 -11.17 -44.84
C PRO A 29 11.45 -12.06 -43.80
N GLU A 30 12.40 -11.50 -43.04
CA GLU A 30 13.02 -12.24 -41.95
C GLU A 30 11.90 -12.71 -41.01
N PRO A 31 11.93 -13.98 -40.55
CA PRO A 31 10.87 -14.49 -39.69
C PRO A 31 10.84 -13.66 -38.41
N GLU A 32 9.64 -13.20 -38.02
CA GLU A 32 9.49 -12.45 -36.76
C GLU A 32 10.10 -13.26 -35.60
N PRO A 33 10.85 -12.60 -34.70
CA PRO A 33 11.50 -13.28 -33.59
C PRO A 33 10.46 -14.03 -32.75
N GLU A 34 10.76 -15.30 -32.45
CA GLU A 34 9.90 -16.18 -31.66
C GLU A 34 9.59 -15.52 -30.31
N GLU A 35 8.31 -15.51 -29.90
CA GLU A 35 7.90 -14.96 -28.60
C GLU A 35 8.50 -15.79 -27.48
N ALA A 36 9.17 -15.12 -26.54
CA ALA A 36 9.85 -15.78 -25.45
C ALA A 36 8.84 -16.29 -24.42
N ASP A 37 8.96 -17.56 -24.03
CA ASP A 37 8.18 -18.15 -22.95
C ASP A 37 8.67 -17.59 -21.59
N VAL A 38 8.06 -16.48 -21.17
CA VAL A 38 8.39 -15.74 -19.94
C VAL A 38 7.28 -15.75 -18.90
N PHE A 39 6.07 -16.16 -19.28
CA PHE A 39 4.85 -15.90 -18.50
C PHE A 39 4.62 -16.88 -17.34
N GLY A 40 4.10 -16.36 -16.22
CA GLY A 40 3.59 -17.15 -15.11
C GLY A 40 2.14 -17.59 -15.36
N GLN A 41 1.75 -18.77 -14.86
CA GLN A 41 0.36 -19.25 -14.96
C GLN A 41 -0.56 -18.52 -13.98
N ARG A 42 0.00 -18.11 -12.84
CA ARG A 42 -0.65 -17.31 -11.79
C ARG A 42 0.19 -16.08 -11.48
N LEU A 43 -0.46 -15.07 -10.93
CA LEU A 43 0.22 -13.92 -10.32
C LEU A 43 1.07 -14.42 -9.15
N GLY A 44 2.33 -14.00 -9.10
CA GLY A 44 3.30 -14.47 -8.09
C GLY A 44 4.06 -15.75 -8.46
N ASP A 45 3.73 -16.42 -9.57
CA ASP A 45 4.56 -17.53 -10.06
C ASP A 45 5.94 -17.00 -10.54
N PRO A 46 7.04 -17.75 -10.32
CA PRO A 46 8.33 -17.45 -10.92
C PRO A 46 8.35 -17.80 -12.42
N VAL A 47 9.28 -17.19 -13.17
CA VAL A 47 9.45 -17.40 -14.62
C VAL A 47 9.63 -18.88 -14.98
N PRO A 48 9.01 -19.37 -16.08
CA PRO A 48 8.92 -20.80 -16.39
C PRO A 48 10.27 -21.46 -16.72
N TYR A 49 11.32 -20.67 -16.97
CA TYR A 49 12.69 -21.11 -17.22
C TYR A 49 13.59 -21.11 -15.96
N ALA A 50 13.06 -20.83 -14.77
CA ALA A 50 13.82 -20.83 -13.52
C ALA A 50 14.41 -22.22 -13.20
N THR A 51 15.69 -22.25 -12.80
CA THR A 51 16.36 -23.46 -12.32
C THR A 51 16.00 -23.80 -10.87
N GLU A 52 16.24 -25.04 -10.43
CA GLU A 52 15.98 -25.49 -9.04
C GLU A 52 16.69 -24.61 -7.98
N GLU A 53 17.90 -24.13 -8.27
CA GLU A 53 18.66 -23.21 -7.41
C GLU A 53 18.07 -21.79 -7.41
N GLN A 54 17.58 -21.31 -8.55
CA GLN A 54 16.86 -20.04 -8.66
C GLN A 54 15.50 -20.09 -7.96
N LEU A 55 14.74 -21.18 -8.08
CA LEU A 55 13.47 -21.37 -7.35
C LEU A 55 13.70 -21.36 -5.84
N ALA A 56 14.70 -22.10 -5.34
CA ALA A 56 15.07 -22.07 -3.93
C ALA A 56 15.52 -20.67 -3.44
N THR A 57 15.95 -19.79 -4.35
CA THR A 57 16.37 -18.40 -4.08
C THR A 57 15.20 -17.43 -4.15
N PHE A 58 14.25 -17.65 -5.08
CA PHE A 58 12.98 -16.94 -5.15
C PHE A 58 12.16 -17.06 -3.85
N GLU A 59 12.04 -18.28 -3.29
CA GLU A 59 11.33 -18.50 -2.02
C GLU A 59 11.99 -17.74 -0.84
N ARG A 60 13.33 -17.69 -0.77
CA ARG A 60 14.02 -16.90 0.26
C ARG A 60 13.81 -15.40 0.07
N GLY A 61 13.91 -14.91 -1.17
CA GLY A 61 13.65 -13.50 -1.48
C GLY A 61 12.21 -13.06 -1.24
N HIS A 62 11.24 -13.97 -1.43
CA HIS A 62 9.86 -13.77 -1.04
C HIS A 62 9.70 -13.62 0.48
N ALA A 63 10.37 -14.47 1.27
CA ALA A 63 10.40 -14.34 2.73
C ALA A 63 11.06 -13.02 3.19
N VAL A 64 12.13 -12.56 2.52
CA VAL A 64 12.74 -11.24 2.78
C VAL A 64 11.75 -10.10 2.42
N ALA A 65 11.01 -10.21 1.33
CA ALA A 65 10.00 -9.21 0.95
C ALA A 65 8.85 -9.09 1.98
N LEU A 66 8.57 -10.16 2.73
CA LEU A 66 7.59 -10.21 3.82
C LEU A 66 8.16 -9.82 5.21
N ARG A 67 9.48 -9.78 5.40
CA ARG A 67 10.13 -9.49 6.69
C ARG A 67 9.80 -8.07 7.18
N ARG A 68 9.29 -7.96 8.42
CA ARG A 68 8.87 -6.71 9.07
C ARG A 68 9.95 -6.19 10.01
N PHE A 69 10.70 -5.20 9.55
CA PHE A 69 11.82 -4.64 10.31
C PHE A 69 11.37 -3.85 11.55
N SER A 70 12.18 -3.83 12.59
CA SER A 70 11.98 -3.09 13.85
C SER A 70 13.00 -1.96 14.05
N PRO A 71 12.74 -0.95 14.90
CA PRO A 71 13.74 0.08 15.22
C PRO A 71 15.04 -0.51 15.78
N GLU A 72 14.95 -1.66 16.44
CA GLU A 72 16.08 -2.44 16.98
C GLU A 72 16.78 -3.28 15.87
N GLU A 73 16.11 -3.52 14.75
CA GLU A 73 16.67 -3.98 13.46
C GLU A 73 16.96 -2.80 12.49
N GLY A 74 17.01 -1.55 12.98
CA GLY A 74 17.29 -0.32 12.21
C GLY A 74 16.18 0.16 11.27
N LEU A 75 14.91 -0.04 11.64
CA LEU A 75 13.77 0.60 10.99
C LEU A 75 13.73 2.10 11.30
N GLY A 76 14.39 2.91 10.46
CA GLY A 76 14.03 4.31 10.26
C GLY A 76 15.22 5.28 10.14
N PRO A 77 15.43 6.17 11.12
CA PRO A 77 14.48 6.57 12.18
C PRO A 77 13.22 7.30 11.65
N ILE A 78 13.10 7.49 10.33
CA ILE A 78 11.92 8.03 9.63
C ILE A 78 11.51 7.15 8.44
N VAL A 79 10.21 6.85 8.28
CA VAL A 79 9.72 5.86 7.28
C VAL A 79 8.38 6.22 6.64
N ASN A 80 7.99 5.43 5.64
CA ASN A 80 6.63 5.30 5.10
C ASN A 80 6.02 3.90 5.31
N VAL A 81 6.82 2.83 5.35
CA VAL A 81 6.39 1.44 5.57
C VAL A 81 7.49 0.66 6.30
N SER A 82 7.15 -0.51 6.88
CA SER A 82 8.10 -1.36 7.63
C SER A 82 8.54 -2.65 6.90
N PHE A 83 8.07 -2.88 5.67
CA PHE A 83 8.48 -4.00 4.81
C PHE A 83 8.12 -3.78 3.34
N CYS A 84 8.78 -4.47 2.41
CA CYS A 84 8.56 -4.35 0.97
C CYS A 84 7.14 -4.75 0.55
N GLY A 85 6.63 -5.86 1.10
CA GLY A 85 5.26 -6.38 0.91
C GLY A 85 4.14 -5.51 1.48
N SER A 86 4.43 -4.29 1.98
CA SER A 86 3.42 -3.24 2.16
C SER A 86 3.13 -2.49 0.86
N CYS A 87 4.15 -2.20 0.04
CA CYS A 87 4.01 -1.39 -1.18
C CYS A 87 3.91 -2.20 -2.47
N HIS A 88 4.16 -3.51 -2.40
CA HIS A 88 4.09 -4.43 -3.53
C HIS A 88 3.21 -5.62 -3.14
N GLU A 89 1.91 -5.34 -2.95
CA GLU A 89 0.96 -6.22 -2.27
C GLU A 89 -0.26 -6.63 -3.09
N ARG A 90 -0.55 -5.95 -4.21
CA ARG A 90 -1.81 -6.09 -4.95
C ARG A 90 -1.61 -6.76 -6.32
N PRO A 91 -2.32 -7.87 -6.62
CA PRO A 91 -3.10 -8.71 -5.71
C PRO A 91 -2.24 -9.74 -4.93
N VAL A 92 -0.93 -9.78 -5.19
CA VAL A 92 0.05 -10.68 -4.56
C VAL A 92 1.38 -9.95 -4.31
N ILE A 93 2.29 -10.57 -3.55
CA ILE A 93 3.62 -10.02 -3.26
C ILE A 93 4.43 -9.80 -4.55
N GLY A 94 5.04 -8.63 -4.67
CA GLY A 94 5.73 -8.18 -5.88
C GLY A 94 4.81 -7.51 -6.92
N GLY A 95 3.50 -7.48 -6.66
CA GLY A 95 2.53 -6.76 -7.48
C GLY A 95 2.55 -5.23 -7.31
N ALA A 96 1.46 -4.60 -7.71
CA ALA A 96 1.23 -3.16 -7.55
C ALA A 96 0.83 -2.83 -6.09
N ALA A 97 0.35 -1.61 -5.86
CA ALA A 97 -0.17 -1.20 -4.56
C ALA A 97 -1.55 -0.53 -4.69
N PRO A 98 -2.48 -0.79 -3.76
CA PRO A 98 -3.69 0.00 -3.63
C PRO A 98 -3.38 1.43 -3.17
N ARG A 99 -4.33 2.35 -3.33
CA ARG A 99 -4.13 3.80 -3.20
C ARG A 99 -3.58 4.22 -1.83
N TYR A 100 -3.93 3.54 -0.75
CA TYR A 100 -3.42 3.86 0.59
C TYR A 100 -1.89 3.65 0.75
N ARG A 101 -1.25 2.99 -0.23
CA ARG A 101 0.20 2.77 -0.33
C ARG A 101 0.91 3.75 -1.27
N ASP A 102 0.20 4.72 -1.83
CA ASP A 102 0.79 5.88 -2.50
C ASP A 102 1.71 6.65 -1.52
N PHE A 103 2.66 7.39 -2.09
CA PHE A 103 3.65 8.16 -1.33
C PHE A 103 3.95 9.49 -2.00
N TYR A 104 4.40 10.45 -1.19
CA TYR A 104 4.75 11.77 -1.67
C TYR A 104 6.22 11.85 -2.11
N LEU A 105 6.45 12.54 -3.22
CA LEU A 105 7.75 13.08 -3.60
C LEU A 105 7.77 14.59 -3.41
N ASN A 106 8.91 15.14 -2.98
CA ASN A 106 9.14 16.57 -2.87
C ASN A 106 10.52 17.00 -3.42
N GLY A 107 10.63 18.31 -3.66
CA GLY A 107 11.91 18.94 -3.97
C GLY A 107 11.77 20.36 -4.49
N THR A 108 12.89 20.91 -4.95
CA THR A 108 13.00 22.28 -5.44
C THR A 108 13.38 22.30 -6.91
N ALA A 109 12.44 22.71 -7.76
CA ALA A 109 12.74 23.17 -9.11
C ALA A 109 13.40 24.56 -9.04
N LEU A 110 14.60 24.66 -9.61
CA LEU A 110 15.42 25.87 -9.63
C LEU A 110 15.13 26.73 -10.88
N ALA A 111 15.51 28.00 -10.82
CA ALA A 111 15.22 28.99 -11.86
C ALA A 111 15.96 28.77 -13.20
N ASP A 112 16.84 27.77 -13.28
CA ASP A 112 17.48 27.30 -14.51
C ASP A 112 16.86 26.01 -15.09
N GLY A 113 15.80 25.48 -14.46
CA GLY A 113 15.10 24.26 -14.85
C GLY A 113 15.66 22.97 -14.23
N SER A 114 16.74 23.04 -13.43
CA SER A 114 17.24 21.87 -12.70
C SER A 114 16.38 21.56 -11.46
N PHE A 115 16.35 20.29 -11.05
CA PHE A 115 15.56 19.82 -9.89
C PHE A 115 16.46 19.26 -8.79
N VAL A 116 16.17 19.61 -7.54
CA VAL A 116 16.85 19.11 -6.34
C VAL A 116 15.82 18.34 -5.49
N PRO A 117 15.90 16.99 -5.39
CA PRO A 117 15.04 16.22 -4.50
C PRO A 117 15.28 16.58 -3.02
N GLY A 118 14.24 16.63 -2.18
CA GLY A 118 14.36 16.88 -0.73
C GLY A 118 14.61 15.61 0.10
N GLY A 119 15.17 15.72 1.31
CA GLY A 119 15.28 14.58 2.25
C GLY A 119 16.10 13.37 1.77
N LYS A 120 15.76 12.15 2.26
CA LYS A 120 16.30 10.87 1.74
C LYS A 120 15.72 10.62 0.33
N GLY A 121 16.35 11.22 -0.69
CA GLY A 121 16.08 10.92 -2.10
C GLY A 121 14.73 11.42 -2.63
N GLY A 122 14.27 12.60 -2.25
CA GLY A 122 12.99 13.16 -2.69
C GLY A 122 11.75 12.54 -2.06
N VAL A 123 11.89 11.45 -1.28
CA VAL A 123 10.75 10.79 -0.63
C VAL A 123 10.40 11.53 0.64
N LEU A 124 9.11 11.88 0.78
CA LEU A 124 8.57 12.44 2.01
C LEU A 124 8.07 11.31 2.90
N THR A 125 8.69 11.16 4.07
CA THR A 125 8.31 10.18 5.09
C THR A 125 7.06 10.62 5.86
N SER A 126 6.30 9.63 6.33
CA SER A 126 5.01 9.84 7.01
C SER A 126 5.10 9.72 8.52
N TYR A 127 6.09 8.96 9.01
CA TYR A 127 6.27 8.55 10.40
C TYR A 127 7.73 8.74 10.86
N GLY A 128 7.92 8.97 12.17
CA GLY A 128 9.23 9.00 12.83
C GLY A 128 9.22 8.24 14.16
N TYR A 129 10.33 7.56 14.47
CA TYR A 129 10.55 6.74 15.65
C TYR A 129 11.85 7.17 16.37
N ALA A 130 12.22 6.49 17.47
CA ALA A 130 13.52 6.65 18.16
C ALA A 130 13.92 8.10 18.54
N GLY A 131 12.94 9.00 18.71
CA GLY A 131 13.18 10.42 19.05
C GLY A 131 13.33 11.37 17.85
N ALA A 132 13.14 10.89 16.62
CA ALA A 132 12.94 11.75 15.45
C ALA A 132 11.56 12.46 15.47
N ASP A 133 11.37 13.43 14.58
CA ASP A 133 10.08 14.12 14.43
C ASP A 133 8.96 13.13 14.06
N VAL A 134 8.05 12.89 15.00
CA VAL A 134 6.96 11.88 14.92
C VAL A 134 6.17 11.98 13.60
N ARG A 135 5.95 13.20 13.12
CA ARG A 135 5.46 13.51 11.76
C ARG A 135 6.47 14.39 11.04
N PRO A 136 7.31 13.84 10.15
CA PRO A 136 8.28 14.62 9.38
C PRO A 136 7.62 15.70 8.52
N ALA A 137 8.09 16.95 8.65
CA ALA A 137 7.58 18.11 7.94
C ALA A 137 8.22 18.27 6.54
N ILE A 138 7.49 18.87 5.60
CA ILE A 138 8.03 19.22 4.29
C ILE A 138 9.03 20.37 4.43
N SER A 139 10.20 20.27 3.77
CA SER A 139 11.18 21.37 3.74
C SER A 139 10.54 22.64 3.15
N PRO A 140 10.61 23.81 3.81
CA PRO A 140 10.09 25.08 3.29
C PRO A 140 10.73 25.57 1.98
N GLU A 141 11.81 24.93 1.53
CA GLU A 141 12.47 25.19 0.25
C GLU A 141 11.85 24.38 -0.91
N SER A 142 11.00 23.39 -0.61
CA SER A 142 10.29 22.58 -1.61
C SER A 142 9.25 23.41 -2.34
N ASN A 143 9.24 23.35 -3.67
CA ASN A 143 8.25 24.01 -4.52
C ASN A 143 7.60 23.05 -5.54
N VAL A 144 8.00 21.79 -5.54
CA VAL A 144 7.30 20.66 -6.16
C VAL A 144 6.97 19.67 -5.06
N ILE A 145 5.70 19.26 -4.98
CA ILE A 145 5.17 18.20 -4.12
C ILE A 145 4.18 17.43 -4.99
N THR A 146 4.28 16.10 -5.03
CA THR A 146 3.43 15.26 -5.89
C THR A 146 3.28 13.85 -5.31
N HIS A 147 2.35 13.06 -5.83
CA HIS A 147 2.07 11.69 -5.44
C HIS A 147 2.70 10.72 -6.43
N ARG A 148 3.08 9.52 -5.97
CA ARG A 148 3.29 8.36 -6.85
C ARG A 148 2.71 7.09 -6.23
N ASN A 149 2.14 6.27 -7.09
CA ASN A 149 1.78 4.89 -6.79
C ASN A 149 3.01 3.98 -7.06
N PRO A 150 3.30 2.96 -6.22
CA PRO A 150 4.36 1.98 -6.48
C PRO A 150 4.24 1.27 -7.85
N ILE A 151 5.28 0.57 -8.28
CA ILE A 151 5.31 -0.13 -9.58
C ILE A 151 5.33 -1.65 -9.33
N PRO A 152 4.54 -2.47 -10.04
CA PRO A 152 4.69 -3.92 -9.99
C PRO A 152 6.06 -4.39 -10.51
N PHE A 153 6.59 -5.44 -9.90
CA PHE A 153 7.83 -6.10 -10.32
C PHE A 153 7.59 -7.21 -11.37
N PHE A 154 6.33 -7.50 -11.74
CA PHE A 154 5.96 -8.51 -12.73
C PHE A 154 6.76 -8.35 -14.05
N GLY A 155 7.70 -9.28 -14.28
CA GLY A 155 8.52 -9.32 -15.49
C GLY A 155 9.70 -8.34 -15.56
N VAL A 156 10.18 -7.75 -14.45
CA VAL A 156 11.37 -6.87 -14.50
C VAL A 156 12.64 -7.60 -14.96
N GLY A 157 12.76 -8.90 -14.69
CA GLY A 157 13.85 -9.74 -15.24
C GLY A 157 13.82 -9.81 -16.77
N PRO A 158 12.75 -10.33 -17.39
CA PRO A 158 12.52 -10.25 -18.83
C PRO A 158 12.77 -8.86 -19.45
N ILE A 159 12.46 -7.77 -18.74
CA ILE A 159 12.77 -6.39 -19.17
C ILE A 159 14.28 -6.09 -19.16
N ALA A 160 15.04 -6.59 -18.18
CA ALA A 160 16.50 -6.42 -18.11
C ALA A 160 17.23 -7.08 -19.29
N GLU A 161 16.66 -8.13 -19.88
CA GLU A 161 17.23 -8.86 -21.01
C GLU A 161 16.89 -8.25 -22.38
N ILE A 162 16.04 -7.22 -22.44
CA ILE A 162 15.73 -6.46 -23.66
C ILE A 162 16.97 -5.69 -24.12
N THR A 163 17.30 -5.81 -25.40
CA THR A 163 18.48 -5.17 -26.00
C THR A 163 18.31 -3.65 -26.11
N GLU A 164 19.39 -2.90 -25.90
CA GLU A 164 19.37 -1.44 -26.10
C GLU A 164 19.04 -1.07 -27.55
N GLU A 165 19.52 -1.87 -28.51
CA GLU A 165 19.18 -1.72 -29.93
C GLU A 165 17.67 -1.84 -30.20
N SER A 166 16.96 -2.74 -29.50
CA SER A 166 15.50 -2.85 -29.68
C SER A 166 14.72 -1.70 -29.05
N ILE A 167 15.21 -1.07 -27.98
CA ILE A 167 14.58 0.13 -27.40
C ILE A 167 14.81 1.32 -28.33
N LEU A 168 16.07 1.56 -28.70
CA LEU A 168 16.49 2.67 -29.55
C LEU A 168 15.95 2.57 -31.00
N ALA A 169 15.50 1.39 -31.44
CA ALA A 169 14.81 1.23 -32.73
C ALA A 169 13.44 1.93 -32.80
N ASN A 170 12.87 2.35 -31.67
CA ASN A 170 11.60 3.09 -31.60
C ASN A 170 11.79 4.58 -31.26
N GLU A 171 13.03 5.09 -31.13
CA GLU A 171 13.25 6.53 -30.88
C GLU A 171 12.86 7.39 -32.10
N ASP A 172 11.95 8.34 -31.91
CA ASP A 172 11.70 9.46 -32.84
C ASP A 172 11.62 10.81 -32.11
N PRO A 173 12.72 11.29 -31.48
CA PRO A 173 12.76 12.52 -30.70
C PRO A 173 12.56 13.82 -31.51
N ASP A 174 12.35 13.75 -32.83
CA ASP A 174 12.21 14.88 -33.74
C ASP A 174 10.83 14.90 -34.48
N ASP A 175 9.89 13.96 -34.19
CA ASP A 175 8.61 13.76 -34.91
C ASP A 175 8.83 13.65 -36.43
N ALA A 176 9.67 12.70 -36.84
CA ALA A 176 10.16 12.57 -38.20
C ALA A 176 9.13 11.96 -39.17
N ASP A 177 8.15 11.18 -38.69
CA ASP A 177 7.03 10.71 -39.50
C ASP A 177 5.81 11.67 -39.51
N GLY A 178 5.66 12.52 -38.48
CA GLY A 178 4.60 13.51 -38.34
C GLY A 178 3.33 13.01 -37.66
N ASN A 179 3.39 11.93 -36.87
CA ASN A 179 2.28 11.42 -36.07
C ASN A 179 2.03 12.26 -34.78
N GLY A 180 3.03 13.00 -34.29
CA GLY A 180 2.95 13.84 -33.08
C GLY A 180 3.43 13.18 -31.77
N ILE A 181 3.97 11.97 -31.85
CA ILE A 181 4.68 11.24 -30.80
C ILE A 181 6.18 11.56 -30.92
N SER A 182 6.91 11.60 -29.81
CA SER A 182 8.32 12.02 -29.77
C SER A 182 9.17 11.17 -28.82
N GLY A 183 8.89 9.86 -28.83
CA GLY A 183 9.48 8.85 -27.94
C GLY A 183 11.01 8.89 -27.91
N ARG A 184 11.58 8.97 -26.71
CA ARG A 184 13.04 9.06 -26.49
C ARG A 184 13.52 8.31 -25.26
N ALA A 185 14.72 7.73 -25.31
CA ALA A 185 15.26 7.00 -24.17
C ALA A 185 15.71 7.97 -23.05
N ASN A 186 15.49 7.58 -21.78
CA ASN A 186 16.30 8.11 -20.68
C ASN A 186 17.58 7.29 -20.53
N TYR A 187 18.58 7.85 -19.86
CA TYR A 187 19.90 7.24 -19.72
C TYR A 187 20.34 7.19 -18.26
N ASP A 188 21.06 6.14 -17.88
CA ASP A 188 21.72 6.03 -16.58
C ASP A 188 23.21 5.71 -16.80
N ARG A 189 24.07 6.66 -16.44
CA ARG A 189 25.55 6.62 -16.55
C ARG A 189 26.10 6.19 -17.92
N GLY A 190 25.29 6.30 -18.98
CA GLY A 190 25.64 6.01 -20.38
C GLY A 190 24.91 4.82 -21.00
N PHE A 191 24.14 4.06 -20.22
CA PHE A 191 23.29 2.96 -20.66
C PHE A 191 21.84 3.41 -20.83
N VAL A 192 21.05 2.70 -21.65
CA VAL A 192 19.62 2.97 -21.88
C VAL A 192 18.82 2.56 -20.64
N GLY A 193 18.20 3.53 -19.98
CA GLY A 193 17.42 3.32 -18.77
C GLY A 193 16.13 2.53 -19.03
N ARG A 194 15.74 1.68 -18.07
CA ARG A 194 14.62 0.73 -18.23
C ARG A 194 13.62 0.75 -17.06
N PHE A 195 14.07 1.10 -15.85
CA PHE A 195 13.30 0.93 -14.61
C PHE A 195 12.81 2.25 -14.01
N GLY A 196 11.71 2.18 -13.26
CA GLY A 196 11.02 3.34 -12.68
C GLY A 196 9.96 3.98 -13.59
N ARG A 197 9.25 4.99 -13.06
CA ARG A 197 8.20 5.74 -13.78
C ARG A 197 8.74 6.63 -14.92
N LYS A 198 10.04 6.94 -14.96
CA LYS A 198 10.69 7.81 -15.97
C LYS A 198 12.00 7.20 -16.53
N SER A 199 12.08 5.87 -16.65
CA SER A 199 13.27 5.12 -17.14
C SER A 199 14.59 5.50 -16.47
N GLN A 200 14.56 5.97 -15.22
CA GLN A 200 15.67 6.73 -14.64
C GLN A 200 16.83 5.88 -14.04
N THR A 201 16.79 4.55 -14.18
CA THR A 201 17.93 3.66 -13.88
C THR A 201 17.94 2.38 -14.73
N VAL A 202 19.10 1.73 -14.80
CA VAL A 202 19.31 0.40 -15.40
C VAL A 202 19.42 -0.74 -14.39
N SER A 203 19.63 -0.46 -13.10
CA SER A 203 19.90 -1.50 -12.10
C SER A 203 18.66 -1.86 -11.28
N ILE A 204 18.24 -3.13 -11.31
CA ILE A 204 17.19 -3.67 -10.43
C ILE A 204 17.65 -3.63 -8.97
N GLU A 205 18.91 -3.99 -8.69
CA GLU A 205 19.52 -3.86 -7.35
C GLU A 205 19.46 -2.42 -6.84
N GLY A 206 19.90 -1.45 -7.66
CA GLY A 206 19.83 -0.04 -7.32
C GLY A 206 18.39 0.42 -7.03
N PHE A 207 17.44 0.00 -7.88
CA PHE A 207 16.01 0.31 -7.76
C PHE A 207 15.34 -0.35 -6.53
N ILE A 208 15.91 -1.40 -5.95
CA ILE A 208 15.45 -2.02 -4.69
C ILE A 208 16.12 -1.38 -3.46
N ARG A 209 17.44 -1.15 -3.51
CA ARG A 209 18.20 -0.46 -2.44
C ARG A 209 17.73 0.98 -2.23
N GLY A 210 17.24 1.67 -3.27
CA GLY A 210 16.70 3.02 -3.19
C GLY A 210 15.50 3.14 -2.21
N PRO A 211 14.39 2.40 -2.43
CA PRO A 211 13.26 2.36 -1.52
C PRO A 211 13.56 1.79 -0.13
N LEU A 212 14.50 0.84 0.02
CA LEU A 212 14.95 0.40 1.34
C LEU A 212 15.41 1.61 2.18
N ASN A 213 16.39 2.37 1.68
CA ASN A 213 16.90 3.58 2.34
C ASN A 213 15.84 4.70 2.44
N ASN A 214 15.08 4.95 1.38
CA ASN A 214 14.21 6.14 1.27
C ASN A 214 12.78 5.96 1.83
N HIS A 215 12.26 4.73 1.95
CA HIS A 215 10.91 4.44 2.44
C HIS A 215 10.88 3.59 3.72
N VAL A 216 11.86 2.70 3.91
CA VAL A 216 11.94 1.80 5.07
C VAL A 216 12.98 2.27 6.10
N GLY A 217 13.91 3.14 5.69
CA GLY A 217 15.02 3.66 6.49
C GLY A 217 16.32 2.91 6.23
N LEU A 218 16.22 1.58 6.25
CA LEU A 218 17.27 0.56 6.15
C LEU A 218 18.42 0.89 5.19
N THR A 219 19.63 0.80 5.71
CA THR A 219 20.87 0.73 4.97
C THR A 219 21.04 -0.64 4.30
N SER A 220 21.84 -0.67 3.23
CA SER A 220 22.21 -1.89 2.52
C SER A 220 23.47 -1.65 1.70
N ASP A 221 24.43 -2.55 1.81
CA ASP A 221 25.64 -2.55 0.98
C ASP A 221 25.31 -2.93 -0.48
N PRO A 222 26.08 -2.43 -1.48
CA PRO A 222 25.96 -2.91 -2.85
C PRO A 222 26.37 -4.38 -2.96
N LEU A 223 25.73 -5.14 -3.85
CA LEU A 223 26.13 -6.52 -4.12
C LEU A 223 27.55 -6.57 -4.71
N SER A 224 28.30 -7.60 -4.33
CA SER A 224 29.64 -7.81 -4.85
C SER A 224 29.61 -8.13 -6.35
N GLU A 225 30.68 -7.85 -7.07
CA GLU A 225 30.78 -8.18 -8.50
C GLU A 225 30.76 -9.70 -8.77
N GLU A 226 31.05 -10.53 -7.75
CA GLU A 226 30.85 -11.98 -7.83
C GLU A 226 29.36 -12.34 -7.70
N ASP A 227 28.63 -11.67 -6.81
CA ASP A 227 27.19 -11.90 -6.60
C ASP A 227 26.31 -11.32 -7.70
N LYS A 228 26.66 -10.14 -8.24
CA LYS A 228 26.04 -9.58 -9.46
C LYS A 228 26.15 -10.52 -10.67
N ALA A 229 27.24 -11.28 -10.76
CA ALA A 229 27.44 -12.32 -11.78
C ALA A 229 26.79 -13.68 -11.41
N ARG A 230 26.27 -13.84 -10.19
CA ARG A 230 25.51 -15.00 -9.70
C ARG A 230 23.99 -14.78 -9.73
N LEU A 231 23.52 -13.54 -9.89
CA LEU A 231 22.10 -13.19 -9.98
C LEU A 231 21.42 -13.92 -11.16
N PRO A 232 20.08 -14.10 -11.13
CA PRO A 232 19.34 -14.77 -12.20
C PRO A 232 19.57 -14.21 -13.60
N ILE A 233 19.89 -12.91 -13.68
CA ILE A 233 20.37 -12.21 -14.87
C ILE A 233 21.64 -11.47 -14.46
N ASP A 234 22.75 -11.71 -15.17
CA ASP A 234 24.07 -11.14 -14.86
C ASP A 234 24.05 -9.61 -14.97
N SER A 235 24.21 -8.94 -13.82
CA SER A 235 24.28 -7.48 -13.73
C SER A 235 25.70 -6.97 -13.59
N SER A 236 26.75 -7.80 -13.61
CA SER A 236 28.14 -7.37 -13.41
C SER A 236 28.67 -6.42 -14.50
N SER A 237 28.08 -6.44 -15.70
CA SER A 237 28.35 -5.43 -16.74
C SER A 237 27.58 -4.12 -16.55
N GLN A 238 26.51 -4.13 -15.74
CA GLN A 238 25.72 -2.96 -15.37
C GLN A 238 26.32 -2.39 -14.07
N ALA A 239 27.11 -1.32 -14.17
CA ALA A 239 27.54 -0.62 -12.96
C ALA A 239 26.31 -0.23 -12.10
N GLY A 240 26.40 -0.34 -10.78
CA GLY A 240 25.30 -0.01 -9.89
C GLY A 240 25.16 1.48 -9.59
N GLY A 241 24.19 1.79 -8.73
CA GLY A 241 23.79 3.15 -8.37
C GLY A 241 23.07 3.93 -9.48
N GLY A 242 22.63 5.15 -9.18
CA GLY A 242 21.90 5.99 -10.12
C GLY A 242 21.48 7.34 -9.56
N PHE A 243 20.41 7.92 -10.11
CA PHE A 243 19.83 9.16 -9.57
C PHE A 243 19.21 8.87 -8.18
N ARG A 244 19.66 9.59 -7.13
CA ARG A 244 19.38 9.26 -5.71
C ARG A 244 17.90 9.22 -5.28
N GLN A 245 16.99 9.69 -6.12
CA GLN A 245 15.53 9.57 -5.95
C GLN A 245 14.95 8.24 -6.46
N ALA A 246 15.76 7.40 -7.10
CA ALA A 246 15.34 6.18 -7.75
C ALA A 246 16.28 4.99 -7.51
N ALA A 247 17.53 5.24 -7.12
CA ALA A 247 18.48 4.19 -6.75
C ALA A 247 19.36 4.65 -5.57
N ALA A 248 19.79 3.67 -4.76
CA ALA A 248 20.83 3.91 -3.75
C ALA A 248 22.19 4.25 -4.38
N PRO A 249 23.17 4.76 -3.62
CA PRO A 249 24.54 4.94 -4.09
C PRO A 249 25.35 3.61 -4.17
N GLU A 250 26.53 3.67 -4.79
CA GLU A 250 27.51 2.56 -4.80
C GLU A 250 28.46 2.59 -3.60
N GLU A 251 28.49 3.67 -2.84
CA GLU A 251 29.04 3.65 -1.49
C GLU A 251 28.14 2.84 -0.53
N PRO A 252 28.74 2.11 0.44
CA PRO A 252 28.04 1.62 1.63
C PRO A 252 27.14 2.70 2.23
N LEU A 253 25.93 2.29 2.60
CA LEU A 253 25.03 3.13 3.37
C LEU A 253 25.32 2.94 4.87
N VAL A 254 25.22 4.04 5.61
CA VAL A 254 25.19 4.09 7.07
C VAL A 254 24.20 5.17 7.48
N ASP A 255 23.57 5.08 8.66
CA ASP A 255 22.95 6.27 9.27
C ASP A 255 23.30 6.54 10.75
N ASP A 256 22.34 6.95 11.58
CA ASP A 256 22.54 7.59 12.89
C ASP A 256 21.64 6.97 13.99
N ASP A 257 21.19 5.70 13.85
CA ASP A 257 20.52 4.94 14.92
C ASP A 257 21.48 3.99 15.70
N ASP A 258 20.93 3.11 16.56
CA ASP A 258 21.71 2.21 17.45
C ASP A 258 21.91 0.79 16.86
N ALA A 259 21.38 0.50 15.66
CA ALA A 259 21.56 -0.79 14.97
C ALA A 259 22.94 -0.88 14.26
N PRO A 260 23.45 -2.08 13.93
CA PRO A 260 24.76 -2.23 13.30
C PRO A 260 24.67 -2.28 11.77
N ASP A 261 25.20 -1.26 11.08
CA ASP A 261 25.16 -1.22 9.61
C ASP A 261 25.92 -2.41 8.96
N PRO A 262 25.42 -2.99 7.84
CA PRO A 262 24.11 -2.76 7.25
C PRO A 262 23.04 -3.70 7.82
N GLU A 263 21.87 -3.15 8.14
CA GLU A 263 20.70 -3.86 8.69
C GLU A 263 20.23 -5.00 7.78
N LEU A 264 20.21 -4.75 6.47
CA LEU A 264 19.91 -5.78 5.47
C LEU A 264 21.19 -6.51 5.07
N ALA A 265 21.27 -7.79 5.43
CA ALA A 265 22.39 -8.65 5.06
C ALA A 265 22.54 -8.78 3.53
N SER A 266 23.77 -8.90 3.06
CA SER A 266 24.04 -9.02 1.61
C SER A 266 23.45 -10.29 0.97
N GLU A 267 23.20 -11.35 1.76
CA GLU A 267 22.49 -12.56 1.33
C GLU A 267 20.97 -12.29 1.19
N ASP A 268 20.33 -11.66 2.19
CA ASP A 268 18.93 -11.20 2.11
C ASP A 268 18.70 -10.28 0.90
N LEU A 269 19.64 -9.36 0.62
CA LEU A 269 19.59 -8.48 -0.55
C LEU A 269 19.73 -9.26 -1.86
N PHE A 270 20.67 -10.20 -1.96
CA PHE A 270 20.85 -11.05 -3.15
C PHE A 270 19.57 -11.84 -3.44
N ASP A 271 18.97 -12.41 -2.40
CA ASP A 271 17.72 -13.16 -2.49
C ASP A 271 16.54 -12.27 -2.91
N LEU A 272 16.39 -11.07 -2.31
CA LEU A 272 15.33 -10.11 -2.67
C LEU A 272 15.44 -9.60 -4.11
N VAL A 273 16.66 -9.28 -4.58
CA VAL A 273 16.91 -8.90 -5.98
C VAL A 273 16.63 -10.07 -6.92
N SER A 274 17.00 -11.29 -6.52
CA SER A 274 16.71 -12.51 -7.28
C SER A 274 15.21 -12.80 -7.37
N PHE A 275 14.44 -12.59 -6.30
CA PHE A 275 12.98 -12.69 -6.29
C PHE A 275 12.37 -11.76 -7.34
N ALA A 276 12.75 -10.48 -7.34
CA ALA A 276 12.27 -9.52 -8.33
C ALA A 276 12.66 -9.89 -9.77
N MET A 277 13.90 -10.34 -10.01
CA MET A 277 14.35 -10.80 -11.33
C MET A 277 13.62 -12.06 -11.83
N LEU A 278 13.16 -12.93 -10.93
CA LEU A 278 12.50 -14.19 -11.26
C LEU A 278 10.97 -14.09 -11.27
N LEU A 279 10.37 -12.99 -10.81
CA LEU A 279 8.93 -12.80 -10.78
C LEU A 279 8.36 -12.64 -12.20
N ALA A 280 7.47 -13.55 -12.60
CA ALA A 280 6.98 -13.58 -13.98
C ALA A 280 5.97 -12.46 -14.30
N PRO A 281 5.89 -12.02 -15.58
CA PRO A 281 4.71 -11.31 -16.07
C PRO A 281 3.50 -12.26 -16.17
N PRO A 282 2.25 -11.78 -16.04
CA PRO A 282 1.07 -12.63 -16.10
C PRO A 282 0.79 -13.10 -17.51
N ALA A 283 0.43 -14.37 -17.70
CA ALA A 283 0.01 -14.87 -19.01
C ALA A 283 -1.26 -14.13 -19.52
N PRO A 284 -1.29 -13.71 -20.80
CA PRO A 284 -2.50 -13.21 -21.45
C PRO A 284 -3.52 -14.36 -21.69
N ASP A 285 -4.75 -14.00 -22.02
CA ASP A 285 -5.83 -14.97 -22.28
C ASP A 285 -5.44 -15.94 -23.40
N ALA A 286 -5.48 -17.25 -23.11
CA ALA A 286 -5.16 -18.29 -24.08
C ALA A 286 -6.19 -18.42 -25.22
N GLU A 287 -7.44 -18.01 -24.98
CA GLU A 287 -8.52 -17.90 -25.97
C GLU A 287 -9.22 -16.54 -25.82
N PRO A 288 -8.63 -15.44 -26.34
CA PRO A 288 -9.17 -14.09 -26.15
C PRO A 288 -10.53 -13.93 -26.85
N SER A 289 -11.41 -13.14 -26.24
CA SER A 289 -12.80 -12.98 -26.70
C SER A 289 -12.90 -12.32 -28.09
N GLU A 290 -14.04 -12.51 -28.78
CA GLU A 290 -14.30 -11.78 -30.04
C GLU A 290 -14.27 -10.25 -29.85
N ALA A 291 -14.52 -9.75 -28.63
CA ALA A 291 -14.39 -8.35 -28.29
C ALA A 291 -12.91 -7.94 -28.22
N ALA A 292 -12.09 -8.67 -27.46
CA ALA A 292 -10.64 -8.44 -27.37
C ALA A 292 -9.94 -8.49 -28.73
N VAL A 293 -10.35 -9.39 -29.63
CA VAL A 293 -9.79 -9.47 -31.00
C VAL A 293 -10.15 -8.22 -31.84
N ARG A 294 -11.34 -7.64 -31.67
CA ARG A 294 -11.69 -6.33 -32.28
C ARG A 294 -10.99 -5.17 -31.57
N GLY A 295 -10.83 -5.27 -30.25
CA GLY A 295 -10.14 -4.31 -29.41
C GLY A 295 -8.69 -4.13 -29.81
N LYS A 296 -7.95 -5.21 -30.04
CA LYS A 296 -6.56 -5.13 -30.52
C LYS A 296 -6.46 -4.43 -31.87
N ALA A 297 -7.39 -4.73 -32.80
CA ALA A 297 -7.43 -4.04 -34.09
C ALA A 297 -7.71 -2.54 -33.92
N ARG A 298 -8.62 -2.15 -33.01
CA ARG A 298 -8.85 -0.74 -32.69
C ARG A 298 -7.68 -0.08 -31.95
N PHE A 299 -6.98 -0.79 -31.08
CA PHE A 299 -5.79 -0.29 -30.39
C PHE A 299 -4.69 0.09 -31.40
N ASP A 300 -4.52 -0.73 -32.45
CA ASP A 300 -3.65 -0.42 -33.59
C ASP A 300 -4.22 0.74 -34.46
N GLU A 301 -5.54 0.80 -34.70
CA GLU A 301 -6.20 1.86 -35.50
C GLU A 301 -6.28 3.23 -34.79
N LEU A 302 -6.21 3.26 -33.45
CA LEU A 302 -6.19 4.45 -32.59
C LEU A 302 -4.77 5.01 -32.38
N ASP A 303 -3.76 4.36 -32.96
CA ASP A 303 -2.32 4.64 -32.79
C ASP A 303 -1.81 4.48 -31.34
N CYS A 304 -2.55 3.78 -30.48
CA CYS A 304 -2.07 3.44 -29.13
C CYS A 304 -0.78 2.60 -29.18
N SER A 305 -0.62 1.82 -30.25
CA SER A 305 0.59 1.06 -30.57
C SER A 305 1.83 1.93 -30.86
N GLY A 306 1.70 3.25 -31.05
CA GLY A 306 2.82 4.15 -31.31
C GLY A 306 3.82 4.23 -30.16
N CYS A 307 3.34 4.21 -28.91
CA CYS A 307 4.18 4.09 -27.70
C CYS A 307 4.09 2.68 -27.08
N HIS A 308 2.90 2.06 -27.10
CA HIS A 308 2.67 0.72 -26.54
C HIS A 308 2.95 -0.38 -27.58
N VAL A 309 4.15 -0.37 -28.16
CA VAL A 309 4.59 -1.35 -29.16
C VAL A 309 4.52 -2.78 -28.61
N ARG A 310 3.95 -3.71 -29.39
CA ARG A 310 3.61 -5.09 -28.95
C ARG A 310 4.73 -5.77 -28.15
N GLY A 311 5.97 -5.67 -28.62
CA GLY A 311 7.10 -6.31 -27.96
C GLY A 311 8.47 -5.83 -28.42
N LEU A 312 9.48 -6.11 -27.61
CA LEU A 312 10.88 -5.74 -27.84
C LEU A 312 11.80 -6.97 -27.84
N VAL A 313 12.90 -6.92 -28.58
CA VAL A 313 13.83 -8.05 -28.75
C VAL A 313 14.80 -8.16 -27.57
N SER A 314 14.85 -9.35 -26.98
CA SER A 314 15.73 -9.73 -25.87
C SER A 314 16.72 -10.83 -26.26
N ALA A 315 17.58 -11.20 -25.32
CA ALA A 315 18.42 -12.39 -25.41
C ALA A 315 17.64 -13.73 -25.52
N ARG A 316 16.32 -13.75 -25.24
CA ARG A 316 15.46 -14.95 -25.28
C ARG A 316 14.49 -15.02 -26.47
N GLY A 317 14.30 -13.92 -27.20
CA GLY A 317 13.24 -13.78 -28.21
C GLY A 317 12.50 -12.45 -28.08
N LEU A 318 11.31 -12.36 -28.66
CA LEU A 318 10.42 -11.21 -28.51
C LEU A 318 9.77 -11.23 -27.11
N ILE A 319 9.86 -10.12 -26.39
CA ILE A 319 9.20 -9.90 -25.10
C ILE A 319 7.91 -9.11 -25.36
N PRO A 320 6.70 -9.71 -25.29
CA PRO A 320 5.44 -9.06 -25.67
C PRO A 320 4.88 -8.17 -24.53
N LEU A 321 5.61 -7.10 -24.17
CA LEU A 321 5.29 -6.25 -23.02
C LEU A 321 4.34 -5.07 -23.30
N TYR A 322 3.98 -4.79 -24.56
CA TYR A 322 3.15 -3.65 -24.96
C TYR A 322 3.67 -2.30 -24.40
N SER A 323 4.96 -2.02 -24.64
CA SER A 323 5.69 -0.83 -24.20
C SER A 323 7.05 -0.78 -24.92
N ASP A 324 7.44 0.41 -25.38
CA ASP A 324 8.75 0.70 -25.97
C ASP A 324 9.86 1.01 -24.95
N LEU A 325 9.51 1.19 -23.67
CA LEU A 325 10.35 1.66 -22.57
C LEU A 325 10.88 3.12 -22.71
N LEU A 326 10.35 3.88 -23.67
CA LEU A 326 10.73 5.27 -23.94
C LEU A 326 9.93 6.27 -23.08
N LEU A 327 10.45 7.50 -23.01
CA LEU A 327 9.80 8.67 -22.44
C LEU A 327 8.86 9.33 -23.45
N HIS A 328 7.65 9.66 -22.99
CA HIS A 328 6.66 10.47 -23.73
C HIS A 328 6.09 11.56 -22.83
N ASP A 329 5.84 12.75 -23.39
CA ASP A 329 5.11 13.84 -22.74
C ASP A 329 3.63 13.47 -22.60
N MET A 330 3.20 13.18 -21.37
CA MET A 330 1.81 12.88 -21.01
C MET A 330 0.96 14.15 -20.84
N GLY A 331 1.53 15.33 -21.09
CA GLY A 331 0.86 16.62 -21.02
C GLY A 331 0.79 17.24 -19.61
N PRO A 332 0.26 18.48 -19.52
CA PRO A 332 0.33 19.28 -18.29
C PRO A 332 -0.54 18.76 -17.14
N GLU A 333 -1.61 18.01 -17.43
CA GLU A 333 -2.53 17.51 -16.40
C GLU A 333 -1.97 16.28 -15.66
N LEU A 334 -1.05 15.55 -16.30
CA LEU A 334 -0.30 14.43 -15.70
C LEU A 334 1.14 14.84 -15.32
N ALA A 335 1.48 16.13 -15.29
CA ALA A 335 2.83 16.58 -14.95
C ALA A 335 3.11 16.50 -13.45
N ASP A 336 3.98 15.57 -13.03
CA ASP A 336 4.38 15.42 -11.61
C ASP A 336 5.41 16.47 -11.15
N GLY A 337 5.98 17.24 -12.09
CA GLY A 337 6.98 18.27 -11.84
C GLY A 337 8.38 17.74 -11.48
N ILE A 338 8.57 16.43 -11.37
CA ILE A 338 9.81 15.79 -10.95
C ILE A 338 10.70 15.53 -12.17
N VAL A 339 11.81 16.26 -12.27
CA VAL A 339 12.83 16.02 -13.33
C VAL A 339 13.76 14.89 -12.89
N GLN A 340 13.90 13.84 -13.70
CA GLN A 340 14.76 12.68 -13.42
C GLN A 340 15.74 12.42 -14.58
N ASN A 341 16.99 12.83 -14.37
CA ASN A 341 17.99 13.01 -15.43
C ASN A 341 17.48 13.92 -16.57
N ILE A 342 17.19 13.39 -17.76
CA ILE A 342 16.66 14.19 -18.89
C ILE A 342 15.13 14.18 -19.01
N ALA A 343 14.43 13.31 -18.27
CA ALA A 343 12.97 13.29 -18.24
C ALA A 343 12.44 14.50 -17.45
N THR A 344 11.61 15.31 -18.09
CA THR A 344 10.93 16.46 -17.45
C THR A 344 9.74 16.03 -16.59
N GLY A 345 9.04 16.99 -15.97
CA GLY A 345 7.91 16.72 -15.09
C GLY A 345 6.70 16.06 -15.77
N SER A 346 6.45 16.30 -17.06
CA SER A 346 5.35 15.66 -17.80
C SER A 346 5.76 14.42 -18.60
N GLU A 347 7.05 14.12 -18.70
CA GLU A 347 7.54 12.91 -19.36
C GLU A 347 7.48 11.67 -18.46
N PHE A 348 6.95 10.57 -18.98
CA PHE A 348 6.92 9.28 -18.29
C PHE A 348 7.30 8.14 -19.21
N ARG A 349 7.83 7.07 -18.62
CA ARG A 349 8.09 5.80 -19.30
C ARG A 349 6.76 5.12 -19.63
N THR A 350 6.58 4.60 -20.85
CA THR A 350 5.48 3.65 -21.12
C THR A 350 5.56 2.48 -20.14
N GLN A 351 4.51 2.23 -19.36
CA GLN A 351 4.49 1.05 -18.50
C GLN A 351 4.05 -0.18 -19.33
N PRO A 352 4.55 -1.40 -19.03
CA PRO A 352 4.07 -2.61 -19.69
C PRO A 352 2.57 -2.78 -19.48
N LEU A 353 1.85 -3.22 -20.51
CA LEU A 353 0.41 -3.52 -20.40
C LEU A 353 0.11 -5.00 -20.14
N TRP A 354 1.13 -5.85 -20.00
CA TRP A 354 0.92 -7.19 -19.43
C TRP A 354 0.33 -7.09 -18.02
N GLY A 355 -0.63 -7.95 -17.69
CA GLY A 355 -1.23 -7.95 -16.36
C GLY A 355 -1.98 -6.69 -15.96
N ILE A 356 -2.27 -5.75 -16.88
CA ILE A 356 -2.63 -4.36 -16.53
C ILE A 356 -3.86 -4.27 -15.62
N VAL A 357 -4.87 -5.13 -15.83
CA VAL A 357 -6.08 -5.22 -15.00
C VAL A 357 -5.79 -5.59 -13.54
N ALA A 358 -4.71 -6.33 -13.26
CA ALA A 358 -4.25 -6.65 -11.91
C ALA A 358 -3.35 -5.55 -11.28
N ALA A 359 -2.92 -4.56 -12.07
CA ALA A 359 -1.97 -3.52 -11.66
C ALA A 359 -2.61 -2.19 -11.24
N GLY A 360 -3.95 -2.08 -11.25
CA GLY A 360 -4.67 -0.87 -10.81
C GLY A 360 -4.50 -0.57 -9.31
N PRO A 361 -4.66 0.69 -8.87
CA PRO A 361 -5.16 1.84 -9.63
C PRO A 361 -4.12 2.43 -10.59
N TYR A 362 -4.59 3.21 -11.57
CA TYR A 362 -3.86 3.43 -12.83
C TYR A 362 -3.13 4.77 -12.90
N LEU A 363 -2.21 4.89 -13.87
CA LEU A 363 -1.28 6.02 -14.10
C LEU A 363 -0.14 6.08 -13.07
N HIS A 364 0.60 7.19 -12.99
CA HIS A 364 1.84 7.31 -12.18
C HIS A 364 1.58 7.63 -10.70
N ASP A 365 0.45 8.27 -10.42
CA ASP A 365 -0.07 8.74 -9.14
C ASP A 365 -1.35 7.98 -8.72
N GLY A 366 -1.69 6.92 -9.45
CA GLY A 366 -2.87 6.10 -9.19
C GLY A 366 -4.21 6.80 -9.47
N ARG A 367 -4.29 8.04 -9.99
CA ARG A 367 -5.53 8.85 -9.91
C ARG A 367 -6.78 8.27 -10.59
N ALA A 368 -6.62 7.30 -11.48
CA ALA A 368 -7.72 6.65 -12.20
C ALA A 368 -8.09 5.32 -11.54
N ASP A 369 -9.37 5.12 -11.26
CA ASP A 369 -9.90 3.92 -10.59
C ASP A 369 -10.14 2.78 -11.60
N ASN A 370 -10.22 3.07 -12.91
CA ASN A 370 -10.41 2.08 -13.98
C ASN A 370 -9.67 2.44 -15.29
N LEU A 371 -9.60 1.47 -16.20
CA LEU A 371 -8.91 1.59 -17.49
C LEU A 371 -9.51 2.67 -18.42
N HIS A 372 -10.82 2.93 -18.36
CA HIS A 372 -11.45 3.98 -19.16
C HIS A 372 -10.98 5.37 -18.70
N GLU A 373 -11.04 5.64 -17.38
CA GLU A 373 -10.49 6.87 -16.81
C GLU A 373 -9.00 7.02 -17.10
N ALA A 374 -8.23 5.93 -17.03
CA ALA A 374 -6.80 5.94 -17.35
C ALA A 374 -6.56 6.43 -18.80
N ILE A 375 -7.32 5.92 -19.78
CA ILE A 375 -7.25 6.38 -21.17
C ILE A 375 -7.70 7.85 -21.29
N VAL A 376 -8.78 8.25 -20.61
CA VAL A 376 -9.32 9.62 -20.66
C VAL A 376 -8.35 10.66 -20.06
N TRP A 377 -7.45 10.27 -19.17
CA TRP A 377 -6.39 11.16 -18.66
C TRP A 377 -5.20 11.37 -19.61
N HIS A 378 -5.08 10.62 -20.72
CA HIS A 378 -3.92 10.75 -21.61
C HIS A 378 -3.90 12.10 -22.33
N GLY A 379 -2.86 12.91 -22.08
CA GLY A 379 -2.60 14.18 -22.75
C GLY A 379 -1.27 14.17 -23.50
N GLY A 380 -0.82 15.36 -23.92
CA GLY A 380 0.46 15.54 -24.61
C GLY A 380 0.50 14.78 -25.93
N GLU A 381 1.52 13.95 -26.13
CA GLU A 381 1.68 13.11 -27.33
C GLU A 381 0.47 12.18 -27.55
N ALA A 382 -0.12 11.65 -26.48
CA ALA A 382 -1.24 10.72 -26.53
C ALA A 382 -2.62 11.40 -26.65
N GLU A 383 -2.70 12.73 -26.72
CA GLU A 383 -3.98 13.46 -26.82
C GLU A 383 -4.75 13.09 -28.10
N ALA A 384 -4.08 12.83 -29.22
CA ALA A 384 -4.72 12.43 -30.47
C ALA A 384 -5.45 11.07 -30.33
N SER A 385 -4.80 10.08 -29.70
CA SER A 385 -5.38 8.76 -29.43
C SER A 385 -6.51 8.84 -28.39
N ARG A 386 -6.40 9.69 -27.36
CA ARG A 386 -7.50 9.96 -26.41
C ARG A 386 -8.74 10.46 -27.12
N GLU A 387 -8.62 11.52 -27.93
CA GLU A 387 -9.77 12.10 -28.64
C GLU A 387 -10.36 11.13 -29.68
N ALA A 388 -9.54 10.28 -30.30
CA ALA A 388 -10.01 9.22 -31.18
C ALA A 388 -10.79 8.14 -30.42
N TYR A 389 -10.32 7.70 -29.25
CA TYR A 389 -11.03 6.76 -28.37
C TYR A 389 -12.35 7.35 -27.85
N LEU A 390 -12.36 8.63 -27.44
CA LEU A 390 -13.56 9.36 -27.02
C LEU A 390 -14.59 9.56 -28.15
N ALA A 391 -14.17 9.47 -29.41
CA ALA A 391 -15.04 9.54 -30.59
C ALA A 391 -15.65 8.20 -31.01
N LEU A 392 -15.21 7.08 -30.43
CA LEU A 392 -15.82 5.75 -30.61
C LEU A 392 -17.21 5.66 -29.95
N SER A 393 -18.01 4.66 -30.34
CA SER A 393 -19.22 4.32 -29.60
C SER A 393 -18.96 3.37 -28.43
N SER A 394 -19.92 3.23 -27.49
CA SER A 394 -19.78 2.46 -26.24
C SER A 394 -19.22 1.05 -26.47
N ASP A 395 -19.86 0.30 -27.37
CA ASP A 395 -19.55 -1.09 -27.72
C ASP A 395 -18.12 -1.22 -28.30
N GLU A 396 -17.55 -0.13 -28.80
CA GLU A 396 -16.24 -0.06 -29.43
C GLU A 396 -15.14 0.38 -28.47
N GLN A 397 -15.49 1.19 -27.46
CA GLN A 397 -14.67 1.44 -26.28
C GLN A 397 -14.59 0.17 -25.42
N GLU A 398 -15.70 -0.52 -25.21
CA GLU A 398 -15.77 -1.84 -24.55
C GLU A 398 -14.90 -2.89 -25.25
N ASP A 399 -14.90 -2.95 -26.59
CA ASP A 399 -13.99 -3.82 -27.34
C ASP A 399 -12.51 -3.53 -27.00
N VAL A 400 -12.09 -2.25 -26.95
CA VAL A 400 -10.70 -1.85 -26.62
C VAL A 400 -10.35 -2.19 -25.16
N LEU A 401 -11.27 -1.99 -24.22
CA LEU A 401 -11.09 -2.36 -22.82
C LEU A 401 -10.94 -3.87 -22.66
N ALA A 402 -11.79 -4.65 -23.34
CA ALA A 402 -11.70 -6.13 -23.36
C ALA A 402 -10.37 -6.64 -23.94
N PHE A 403 -9.72 -5.89 -24.83
CA PHE A 403 -8.35 -6.20 -25.26
C PHE A 403 -7.33 -5.99 -24.14
N LEU A 404 -7.37 -4.85 -23.45
CA LEU A 404 -6.46 -4.57 -22.33
C LEU A 404 -6.64 -5.56 -21.18
N GLU A 405 -7.88 -5.93 -20.87
CA GLU A 405 -8.21 -6.97 -19.88
C GLU A 405 -7.62 -8.34 -20.27
N SER A 406 -7.62 -8.68 -21.57
CA SER A 406 -7.05 -9.94 -22.08
C SER A 406 -5.51 -10.03 -22.04
N LEU A 407 -4.81 -8.95 -21.66
CA LEU A 407 -3.35 -8.94 -21.48
C LEU A 407 -2.88 -9.60 -20.17
N GLY A 408 -3.80 -10.24 -19.44
CA GLY A 408 -3.50 -11.22 -18.40
C GLY A 408 -3.90 -10.79 -17.00
N GLY A 409 -4.05 -11.78 -16.11
CA GLY A 409 -4.41 -11.55 -14.71
C GLY A 409 -5.90 -11.22 -14.44
N ALA A 410 -6.76 -11.14 -15.47
CA ALA A 410 -8.18 -10.81 -15.32
C ALA A 410 -8.94 -11.77 -14.37
N GLU A 411 -8.73 -13.08 -14.49
CA GLU A 411 -9.31 -14.10 -13.59
C GLU A 411 -8.78 -14.01 -12.14
N GLN A 412 -7.74 -13.22 -11.90
CA GLN A 412 -7.04 -13.07 -10.62
C GLN A 412 -7.10 -11.62 -10.09
N HIS A 413 -7.89 -10.75 -10.72
CA HIS A 413 -8.13 -9.39 -10.26
C HIS A 413 -9.18 -9.34 -9.12
N THR A 414 -8.91 -8.52 -8.11
CA THR A 414 -9.68 -8.41 -6.87
C THR A 414 -10.11 -6.97 -6.59
N ALA A 415 -11.32 -6.79 -6.06
CA ALA A 415 -11.81 -5.46 -5.64
C ALA A 415 -11.12 -4.96 -4.35
N GLY A 416 -10.65 -5.89 -3.52
CA GLY A 416 -9.71 -5.66 -2.42
C GLY A 416 -8.41 -6.42 -2.67
N LEU A 417 -7.85 -7.05 -1.62
CA LEU A 417 -6.75 -8.01 -1.79
C LEU A 417 -7.23 -9.47 -1.79
N LEU A 418 -8.29 -9.82 -1.07
CA LEU A 418 -8.86 -11.17 -1.16
C LEU A 418 -9.83 -11.32 -2.35
N PRO A 419 -9.84 -12.47 -3.05
CA PRO A 419 -10.89 -12.84 -3.98
C PRO A 419 -12.28 -12.87 -3.32
N ASN A 420 -13.31 -12.46 -4.05
CA ASN A 420 -14.70 -12.46 -3.55
C ASN A 420 -15.17 -13.85 -3.10
N ASP A 421 -14.72 -14.90 -3.80
CA ASP A 421 -15.00 -16.32 -3.53
C ASP A 421 -13.98 -17.00 -2.60
N ALA A 422 -12.99 -16.26 -2.07
CA ALA A 422 -12.04 -16.78 -1.10
C ALA A 422 -12.77 -17.47 0.06
N PRO A 423 -12.28 -18.63 0.55
CA PRO A 423 -12.99 -19.42 1.55
C PRO A 423 -13.27 -18.61 2.82
N ILE A 424 -14.28 -19.05 3.58
CA ILE A 424 -14.46 -18.55 4.95
C ILE A 424 -13.43 -19.29 5.81
N PRO A 425 -12.62 -18.60 6.63
CA PRO A 425 -11.63 -19.26 7.48
C PRO A 425 -12.28 -20.23 8.48
N GLU A 426 -11.60 -21.32 8.79
CA GLU A 426 -12.11 -22.38 9.66
C GLU A 426 -12.16 -21.91 11.13
N PRO A 427 -13.15 -22.33 11.95
CA PRO A 427 -13.31 -21.86 13.32
C PRO A 427 -12.04 -21.99 14.17
N GLY A 428 -11.65 -20.90 14.82
CA GLY A 428 -10.41 -20.78 15.60
C GLY A 428 -9.21 -20.24 14.82
N THR A 429 -9.32 -20.06 13.49
CA THR A 429 -8.34 -19.28 12.72
C THR A 429 -8.70 -17.78 12.69
N PRO A 430 -7.73 -16.86 12.56
CA PRO A 430 -8.01 -15.43 12.43
C PRO A 430 -8.91 -15.12 11.23
N GLY A 431 -9.80 -14.14 11.38
CA GLY A 431 -10.81 -13.81 10.36
C GLY A 431 -11.96 -14.82 10.22
N ALA A 432 -11.98 -15.92 10.98
CA ALA A 432 -13.11 -16.84 11.02
C ALA A 432 -14.35 -16.19 11.67
N PRO A 433 -15.57 -16.58 11.28
CA PRO A 433 -16.78 -16.02 11.85
C PRO A 433 -17.13 -16.63 13.22
N LEU A 434 -17.75 -15.83 14.09
CA LEU A 434 -18.62 -16.33 15.16
C LEU A 434 -19.75 -17.17 14.55
N ALA A 435 -20.25 -18.16 15.29
CA ALA A 435 -21.08 -19.24 14.75
C ALA A 435 -22.35 -18.76 14.01
N LEU A 436 -22.26 -18.70 12.67
CA LEU A 436 -23.32 -18.22 11.77
C LEU A 436 -24.58 -19.10 11.89
N ALA A 437 -25.65 -18.54 12.45
CA ALA A 437 -26.82 -19.31 12.87
C ALA A 437 -27.73 -19.78 11.71
N SER A 438 -27.59 -19.20 10.51
CA SER A 438 -28.37 -19.53 9.33
C SER A 438 -27.66 -19.16 8.02
N ASP A 439 -28.15 -19.70 6.89
CA ASP A 439 -27.68 -19.33 5.55
C ASP A 439 -27.77 -17.81 5.29
N GLY A 440 -28.81 -17.14 5.83
CA GLY A 440 -28.98 -15.69 5.74
C GLY A 440 -28.04 -14.87 6.65
N ASP A 441 -27.40 -15.50 7.64
CA ASP A 441 -26.30 -14.89 8.38
C ASP A 441 -25.00 -15.02 7.58
N ARG A 442 -24.79 -16.16 6.92
CA ARG A 442 -23.67 -16.37 5.99
C ARG A 442 -23.71 -15.41 4.80
N GLU A 443 -24.87 -15.21 4.18
CA GLU A 443 -25.05 -14.24 3.08
C GLU A 443 -24.72 -12.81 3.54
N ARG A 444 -25.19 -12.40 4.72
CA ARG A 444 -24.88 -11.07 5.30
C ARG A 444 -23.41 -10.91 5.68
N TRP A 445 -22.78 -11.94 6.26
CA TRP A 445 -21.36 -11.92 6.60
C TRP A 445 -20.49 -11.80 5.35
N LEU A 446 -20.81 -12.54 4.28
CA LEU A 446 -20.09 -12.44 3.00
C LEU A 446 -20.27 -11.08 2.33
N ALA A 447 -21.46 -10.48 2.38
CA ALA A 447 -21.69 -9.12 1.89
C ALA A 447 -20.89 -8.07 2.68
N GLY A 448 -20.87 -8.19 4.01
CA GLY A 448 -20.06 -7.32 4.88
C GLY A 448 -18.55 -7.50 4.67
N ARG A 449 -18.07 -8.73 4.47
CA ARG A 449 -16.67 -9.01 4.10
C ARG A 449 -16.31 -8.31 2.78
N ALA A 450 -17.15 -8.45 1.76
CA ALA A 450 -16.90 -7.84 0.46
C ALA A 450 -16.78 -6.31 0.55
N LEU A 451 -17.58 -5.65 1.39
CA LEU A 451 -17.48 -4.20 1.65
C LEU A 451 -16.27 -3.82 2.51
N PHE A 452 -15.88 -4.66 3.47
CA PHE A 452 -14.69 -4.45 4.31
C PHE A 452 -13.38 -4.53 3.51
N GLU A 453 -13.34 -5.46 2.54
CA GLU A 453 -12.20 -5.70 1.64
C GLU A 453 -12.06 -4.65 0.53
N HIS A 454 -13.18 -4.08 0.05
CA HIS A 454 -13.26 -3.31 -1.18
C HIS A 454 -12.50 -1.98 -1.13
N ASP A 455 -11.52 -1.82 -2.02
CA ASP A 455 -10.74 -0.59 -2.19
C ASP A 455 -11.65 0.52 -2.80
N MET A 456 -11.90 1.58 -2.03
CA MET A 456 -12.74 2.70 -2.46
C MET A 456 -11.97 3.65 -3.37
N GLY A 457 -12.59 4.01 -4.49
CA GLY A 457 -12.02 4.92 -5.48
C GLY A 457 -12.28 6.39 -5.15
N LEU A 458 -11.48 7.29 -5.73
CA LEU A 458 -11.74 8.74 -5.64
C LEU A 458 -13.07 9.09 -6.32
N GLY A 459 -13.43 8.41 -7.41
CA GLY A 459 -14.74 8.53 -8.06
C GLY A 459 -15.92 7.98 -7.24
N ARG A 460 -15.69 7.54 -5.99
CA ARG A 460 -16.67 6.90 -5.10
C ARG A 460 -16.66 7.46 -3.66
N GLY A 461 -16.06 8.65 -3.45
CA GLY A 461 -16.07 9.34 -2.15
C GLY A 461 -14.89 9.01 -1.23
N LEU A 462 -13.77 8.50 -1.76
CA LEU A 462 -12.57 8.39 -0.93
C LEU A 462 -11.89 9.76 -0.79
N GLY A 463 -11.65 10.16 0.46
CA GLY A 463 -11.01 11.43 0.78
C GLY A 463 -12.02 12.50 1.24
N PRO A 464 -11.77 13.79 1.00
CA PRO A 464 -10.62 14.39 0.32
C PRO A 464 -9.25 14.17 1.01
N TYR A 465 -9.26 13.69 2.26
CA TYR A 465 -8.06 13.29 3.03
C TYR A 465 -8.30 11.92 3.67
N PHE A 466 -7.30 11.01 3.61
CA PHE A 466 -7.47 9.62 4.05
C PHE A 466 -6.17 8.98 4.56
N ASN A 467 -6.31 7.90 5.34
CA ASN A 467 -5.24 7.03 5.84
C ASN A 467 -5.28 5.63 5.19
N GLY A 468 -6.49 5.11 4.96
CA GLY A 468 -6.77 3.87 4.22
C GLY A 468 -7.66 4.13 3.00
N ASP A 469 -7.85 3.12 2.15
CA ASP A 469 -8.86 3.10 1.08
C ASP A 469 -9.97 2.05 1.30
N SER A 470 -9.84 1.24 2.35
CA SER A 470 -10.75 0.17 2.75
C SER A 470 -10.59 -0.09 4.25
N CYS A 471 -11.50 -0.81 4.90
CA CYS A 471 -11.27 -1.24 6.30
C CYS A 471 -10.06 -2.20 6.38
N ARG A 472 -9.94 -3.08 5.38
CA ARG A 472 -8.80 -3.96 5.11
C ARG A 472 -7.47 -3.20 4.91
N ALA A 473 -7.46 -1.92 4.53
CA ALA A 473 -6.21 -1.16 4.36
C ALA A 473 -5.38 -1.11 5.66
N CYS A 474 -6.04 -1.13 6.82
CA CYS A 474 -5.36 -1.11 8.12
C CYS A 474 -5.51 -2.43 8.90
N HIS A 475 -6.62 -3.16 8.74
CA HIS A 475 -6.98 -4.34 9.55
C HIS A 475 -6.82 -5.67 8.77
N PHE A 476 -5.59 -6.18 8.65
CA PHE A 476 -5.28 -7.31 7.76
C PHE A 476 -4.31 -8.37 8.30
N ASP A 477 -3.93 -8.30 9.57
CA ASP A 477 -3.05 -9.29 10.21
C ASP A 477 -3.79 -10.45 10.90
N PRO A 478 -3.13 -11.59 11.17
CA PRO A 478 -1.80 -11.96 10.70
C PRO A 478 -1.79 -12.37 9.22
N MET A 479 -0.58 -12.42 8.66
CA MET A 479 -0.28 -12.84 7.29
C MET A 479 0.41 -14.21 7.32
N ASP A 480 0.12 -15.09 6.36
CA ASP A 480 0.79 -16.40 6.26
C ASP A 480 2.14 -16.34 5.54
N GLU A 481 2.88 -17.46 5.53
CA GLU A 481 4.18 -17.62 4.85
C GLU A 481 4.11 -17.41 3.32
N GLN A 482 2.91 -17.44 2.73
CA GLN A 482 2.66 -17.19 1.31
C GLN A 482 2.18 -15.75 1.04
N GLY A 483 2.08 -14.90 2.07
CA GLY A 483 1.63 -13.51 1.96
C GLY A 483 0.11 -13.33 1.97
N ASN A 484 -0.68 -14.40 2.15
CA ASN A 484 -2.14 -14.29 2.25
C ASN A 484 -2.52 -13.65 3.58
N ARG A 485 -3.62 -12.88 3.58
CA ARG A 485 -4.02 -12.03 4.71
C ARG A 485 -5.23 -12.57 5.43
N SER A 486 -5.21 -12.49 6.75
CA SER A 486 -6.41 -12.60 7.58
C SER A 486 -7.23 -11.32 7.47
N VAL A 487 -8.55 -11.39 7.70
CA VAL A 487 -9.41 -10.19 7.67
C VAL A 487 -9.71 -9.74 9.09
N GLY A 488 -9.50 -8.45 9.38
CA GLY A 488 -9.98 -7.83 10.61
C GLY A 488 -9.08 -7.94 11.83
N GLY A 489 -7.82 -8.37 11.70
CA GLY A 489 -6.85 -8.26 12.78
C GLY A 489 -6.24 -6.86 12.92
N ALA A 490 -5.02 -6.82 13.46
CA ALA A 490 -4.26 -5.60 13.66
C ALA A 490 -3.65 -5.08 12.34
N GLY A 491 -2.85 -4.01 12.43
CA GLY A 491 -2.02 -3.50 11.34
C GLY A 491 -0.57 -3.20 11.77
N PRO A 492 0.39 -3.28 10.83
CA PRO A 492 1.80 -2.95 11.06
C PRO A 492 2.04 -1.44 11.22
N LEU A 493 3.18 -1.05 11.79
CA LEU A 493 3.58 0.37 11.99
C LEU A 493 3.33 1.29 10.78
N GLY A 494 3.55 0.79 9.55
CA GLY A 494 3.31 1.52 8.31
C GLY A 494 1.84 1.79 7.94
N VAL A 495 0.88 1.53 8.84
CA VAL A 495 -0.53 1.98 8.76
C VAL A 495 -1.01 2.70 10.04
N ASN A 496 -0.10 3.03 10.97
CA ASN A 496 -0.43 3.84 12.14
C ASN A 496 -1.13 5.16 11.72
N VAL A 497 -2.07 5.61 12.54
CA VAL A 497 -2.76 6.90 12.34
C VAL A 497 -1.99 7.99 13.08
N MET A 498 -1.73 9.12 12.42
CA MET A 498 -1.14 10.29 13.07
C MET A 498 -2.24 11.13 13.74
N ARG A 499 -2.24 11.21 15.06
CA ARG A 499 -3.12 12.08 15.85
C ARG A 499 -2.36 13.34 16.29
N HIS A 500 -3.03 14.50 16.35
CA HIS A 500 -2.40 15.78 16.71
C HIS A 500 -3.33 16.82 17.34
N GLY A 501 -2.74 17.85 17.93
CA GLY A 501 -3.43 19.07 18.36
C GLY A 501 -2.48 20.08 19.03
N THR A 502 -3.02 20.90 19.94
CA THR A 502 -2.27 21.92 20.68
C THR A 502 -2.45 21.73 22.19
N LEU A 503 -1.36 21.54 22.93
CA LEU A 503 -1.31 21.79 24.37
C LEU A 503 -1.17 23.30 24.63
N ASP A 504 -2.07 23.85 25.44
CA ASP A 504 -2.07 25.27 25.79
C ASP A 504 -1.02 25.64 26.87
N GLY A 505 -0.98 26.92 27.26
CA GLY A 505 0.00 27.43 28.23
C GLY A 505 -0.19 26.95 29.69
N ASP A 506 -1.35 26.35 30.01
CA ASP A 506 -1.65 25.72 31.29
C ASP A 506 -1.58 24.18 31.20
N GLY A 507 -1.44 23.62 30.00
CA GLY A 507 -1.24 22.20 29.71
C GLY A 507 -2.48 21.44 29.20
N HIS A 508 -3.58 22.13 28.88
CA HIS A 508 -4.80 21.49 28.37
C HIS A 508 -4.69 21.18 26.89
N PHE A 509 -5.21 20.02 26.45
CA PHE A 509 -5.34 19.72 25.02
C PHE A 509 -6.45 20.53 24.35
N VAL A 510 -6.15 21.02 23.16
CA VAL A 510 -7.08 21.69 22.24
C VAL A 510 -7.03 20.94 20.90
N ALA A 511 -8.11 20.24 20.60
CA ALA A 511 -8.29 19.58 19.30
C ALA A 511 -8.34 20.62 18.16
N PRO A 512 -7.77 20.32 16.98
CA PRO A 512 -7.97 21.15 15.79
C PRO A 512 -9.46 21.21 15.41
N ALA A 513 -9.90 22.33 14.83
CA ALA A 513 -11.30 22.55 14.43
C ALA A 513 -11.81 21.58 13.33
N TYR A 514 -10.92 20.76 12.77
CA TYR A 514 -11.18 19.78 11.72
C TYR A 514 -10.94 18.33 12.16
N GLY A 515 -10.96 18.07 13.48
CA GLY A 515 -10.64 16.77 14.06
C GLY A 515 -9.15 16.61 14.40
N THR A 516 -8.82 15.53 15.13
CA THR A 516 -7.45 15.27 15.62
C THR A 516 -6.61 14.40 14.69
N ILE A 517 -7.07 14.07 13.49
CA ILE A 517 -6.37 13.17 12.55
C ILE A 517 -5.60 13.99 11.51
N LEU A 518 -4.28 13.76 11.45
CA LEU A 518 -3.40 14.31 10.44
C LEU A 518 -3.13 13.27 9.34
N HIS A 519 -4.09 13.17 8.42
CA HIS A 519 -4.14 12.19 7.35
C HIS A 519 -2.81 12.00 6.60
N LYS A 520 -2.52 10.74 6.26
CA LYS A 520 -1.35 10.33 5.47
C LYS A 520 -1.44 10.90 4.06
N LEU A 521 -2.59 10.77 3.40
CA LEU A 521 -2.82 11.04 1.98
C LEU A 521 -3.99 12.02 1.74
N SER A 522 -4.15 12.43 0.49
CA SER A 522 -5.21 13.31 -0.04
C SER A 522 -5.61 12.88 -1.45
N ALA A 523 -6.68 13.46 -1.99
CA ALA A 523 -6.98 13.41 -3.43
C ALA A 523 -5.83 14.03 -4.26
N TYR A 524 -5.69 13.62 -5.52
CA TYR A 524 -4.53 13.92 -6.39
C TYR A 524 -4.33 15.42 -6.70
N ASP A 525 -5.37 16.25 -6.55
CA ASP A 525 -5.35 17.70 -6.75
C ASP A 525 -5.15 18.50 -5.44
N LEU A 526 -5.13 17.82 -4.29
CA LEU A 526 -4.97 18.40 -2.97
C LEU A 526 -3.58 18.08 -2.38
N PRO A 527 -2.93 19.02 -1.66
CA PRO A 527 -1.64 18.78 -1.03
C PRO A 527 -1.77 17.87 0.21
N ARG A 528 -0.65 17.25 0.63
CA ARG A 528 -0.57 16.57 1.93
C ARG A 528 -1.05 17.50 3.05
N ARG A 529 -1.85 16.96 3.97
CA ARG A 529 -2.27 17.69 5.16
C ARG A 529 -1.07 17.94 6.08
N GLU A 530 -0.65 19.19 6.17
CA GLU A 530 0.39 19.65 7.10
C GLU A 530 -0.20 20.21 8.39
N HIS A 531 0.59 20.14 9.47
CA HIS A 531 0.30 20.80 10.74
C HIS A 531 0.82 22.26 10.72
N THR A 532 0.29 23.10 11.60
CA THR A 532 0.77 24.48 11.79
C THR A 532 1.73 24.58 12.99
N ALA A 533 2.47 25.69 13.11
CA ALA A 533 3.44 25.89 14.19
C ALA A 533 2.80 26.04 15.60
N GLU A 534 1.48 26.20 15.66
CA GLU A 534 0.68 26.18 16.90
C GLU A 534 0.37 24.76 17.38
N GLN A 535 0.49 23.75 16.52
CA GLN A 535 0.22 22.35 16.83
C GLN A 535 1.52 21.69 17.29
N ASN A 536 1.52 21.21 18.54
CA ASN A 536 2.73 20.95 19.32
C ASN A 536 2.70 19.61 20.08
N VAL A 537 1.65 18.80 19.90
CA VAL A 537 1.53 17.43 20.39
C VAL A 537 1.07 16.52 19.26
N PHE A 538 1.74 15.38 19.13
CA PHE A 538 1.54 14.38 18.09
C PHE A 538 1.63 12.98 18.73
N GLU A 539 0.74 12.08 18.34
CA GLU A 539 0.63 10.71 18.84
C GLU A 539 0.51 9.79 17.62
N GLN A 540 1.37 8.78 17.49
CA GLN A 540 1.08 7.66 16.58
C GLN A 540 0.09 6.74 17.27
N ARG A 541 -0.95 6.32 16.55
CA ARG A 541 -1.97 5.40 17.06
C ARG A 541 -1.98 4.12 16.23
N GLN A 542 -1.63 3.02 16.87
CA GLN A 542 -1.56 1.67 16.30
C GLN A 542 -2.97 1.19 15.89
N THR A 543 -3.06 0.40 14.82
CA THR A 543 -4.34 -0.16 14.35
C THR A 543 -4.74 -1.41 15.15
N PRO A 544 -5.72 -1.32 16.07
CA PRO A 544 -6.08 -2.45 16.93
C PRO A 544 -6.78 -3.56 16.14
N SER A 545 -6.77 -4.78 16.68
CA SER A 545 -7.55 -5.88 16.13
C SER A 545 -9.06 -5.62 16.22
N THR A 546 -9.81 -5.95 15.16
CA THR A 546 -11.28 -6.00 15.18
C THR A 546 -11.86 -7.38 15.43
N LEU A 547 -11.00 -8.40 15.58
CA LEU A 547 -11.42 -9.76 15.92
C LEU A 547 -12.09 -9.78 17.30
N GLY A 548 -13.27 -10.40 17.39
CA GLY A 548 -14.02 -10.55 18.64
C GLY A 548 -14.73 -9.29 19.16
N LEU A 549 -14.60 -8.11 18.53
CA LEU A 549 -15.20 -6.87 19.07
C LEU A 549 -16.72 -6.96 19.26
N GLY A 550 -17.43 -7.77 18.46
CA GLY A 550 -18.85 -8.02 18.65
C GLY A 550 -19.21 -8.65 20.00
N LEU A 551 -18.32 -9.44 20.61
CA LEU A 551 -18.53 -9.97 21.96
C LEU A 551 -18.41 -8.86 23.00
N LEU A 552 -17.41 -7.98 22.86
CA LEU A 552 -17.23 -6.81 23.73
C LEU A 552 -18.40 -5.82 23.60
N ASP A 553 -19.00 -5.71 22.42
CA ASP A 553 -20.21 -4.91 22.17
C ASP A 553 -21.42 -5.42 22.97
N THR A 554 -21.51 -6.73 23.24
CA THR A 554 -22.62 -7.31 24.04
C THR A 554 -22.52 -7.04 25.55
N ILE A 555 -21.43 -6.46 26.05
CA ILE A 555 -21.24 -6.17 27.47
C ILE A 555 -22.07 -4.94 27.87
N GLU A 556 -22.82 -5.03 28.96
CA GLU A 556 -23.64 -3.92 29.44
C GLU A 556 -22.79 -2.83 30.13
N GLY A 557 -23.21 -1.57 30.03
CA GLY A 557 -22.45 -0.46 30.65
C GLY A 557 -22.34 -0.57 32.18
N ASP A 558 -23.37 -1.11 32.83
CA ASP A 558 -23.39 -1.37 34.27
C ASP A 558 -22.35 -2.45 34.69
N ASP A 559 -22.01 -3.40 33.81
CA ASP A 559 -21.05 -4.46 34.08
C ASP A 559 -19.59 -3.95 34.02
N ILE A 560 -19.30 -3.00 33.11
CA ILE A 560 -18.00 -2.27 33.06
C ILE A 560 -17.90 -1.35 34.29
N LEU A 561 -18.96 -0.61 34.61
CA LEU A 561 -19.01 0.26 35.80
C LEU A 561 -18.85 -0.51 37.12
N ALA A 562 -19.18 -1.81 37.16
CA ALA A 562 -19.00 -2.65 38.34
C ALA A 562 -17.53 -3.02 38.63
N LEU A 563 -16.61 -2.80 37.69
CA LEU A 563 -15.17 -3.00 37.84
C LEU A 563 -14.41 -1.70 38.18
N ALA A 564 -15.03 -0.52 38.03
CA ALA A 564 -14.35 0.76 38.14
C ALA A 564 -14.11 1.20 39.60
N ASP A 565 -12.86 1.52 39.95
CA ASP A 565 -12.49 2.16 41.22
C ASP A 565 -11.74 3.49 41.01
N PRO A 566 -12.43 4.57 40.57
CA PRO A 566 -11.79 5.86 40.32
C PRO A 566 -11.23 6.55 41.59
N ASP A 567 -11.44 6.02 42.80
CA ASP A 567 -11.02 6.63 44.07
C ASP A 567 -9.92 5.83 44.82
N ASP A 568 -9.45 4.68 44.31
CA ASP A 568 -8.45 3.79 44.97
C ASP A 568 -8.92 3.38 46.39
N LEU A 569 -10.08 2.72 46.45
CA LEU A 569 -10.82 2.45 47.69
C LEU A 569 -10.34 1.22 48.45
N ASP A 570 -9.68 0.26 47.79
CA ASP A 570 -9.02 -0.87 48.46
C ASP A 570 -7.52 -0.63 48.75
N GLY A 571 -6.87 0.26 47.99
CA GLY A 571 -5.52 0.74 48.24
C GLY A 571 -4.41 -0.04 47.53
N ASP A 572 -4.70 -0.74 46.43
CA ASP A 572 -3.68 -1.38 45.59
C ASP A 572 -2.93 -0.39 44.65
N GLY A 573 -3.54 0.77 44.35
CA GLY A 573 -2.99 1.83 43.50
C GLY A 573 -3.51 1.86 42.06
N ILE A 574 -4.40 0.94 41.67
CA ILE A 574 -5.09 0.90 40.38
C ILE A 574 -6.38 1.71 40.48
N ARG A 575 -6.77 2.42 39.40
CA ARG A 575 -7.88 3.41 39.43
C ARG A 575 -8.89 3.31 38.30
N GLY A 576 -8.97 2.16 37.62
CA GLY A 576 -9.68 1.95 36.35
C GLY A 576 -10.96 2.77 36.16
N ILE A 577 -10.97 3.67 35.17
CA ILE A 577 -12.05 4.64 34.96
C ILE A 577 -12.86 4.28 33.71
N ALA A 578 -14.17 4.10 33.83
CA ALA A 578 -15.05 3.91 32.67
C ALA A 578 -15.21 5.22 31.86
N HIS A 579 -15.25 5.15 30.52
CA HIS A 579 -15.52 6.31 29.67
C HIS A 579 -17.04 6.55 29.57
N GLU A 580 -17.56 7.56 30.26
CA GLU A 580 -18.95 8.02 30.13
C GLU A 580 -19.08 8.98 28.93
N MET A 581 -19.86 8.57 27.92
CA MET A 581 -20.15 9.37 26.73
C MET A 581 -21.07 10.55 27.09
N GLY A 582 -21.05 11.62 26.29
CA GLY A 582 -21.87 12.82 26.51
C GLY A 582 -23.41 12.61 26.45
N ASP A 583 -23.87 11.41 26.09
CA ASP A 583 -25.27 10.98 26.12
C ASP A 583 -25.61 10.00 27.28
N GLY A 584 -24.62 9.64 28.11
CA GLY A 584 -24.75 8.72 29.24
C GLY A 584 -24.51 7.24 28.92
N ARG A 585 -24.07 6.88 27.71
CA ARG A 585 -23.62 5.52 27.38
C ARG A 585 -22.19 5.28 27.88
N ILE A 586 -21.83 4.03 28.15
CA ILE A 586 -20.45 3.63 28.50
C ILE A 586 -19.72 3.14 27.25
N GLY A 587 -18.66 3.84 26.90
CA GLY A 587 -17.75 3.53 25.81
C GLY A 587 -16.86 2.31 26.12
N ARG A 588 -16.43 1.60 25.07
CA ARG A 588 -15.77 0.27 25.19
C ARG A 588 -14.78 -0.08 24.08
N LEU A 589 -14.88 0.57 22.92
CA LEU A 589 -14.04 0.33 21.74
C LEU A 589 -13.06 1.49 21.52
N GLY A 590 -11.97 1.22 20.80
CA GLY A 590 -10.88 2.17 20.57
C GLY A 590 -9.88 2.25 21.74
N TRP A 591 -8.75 2.92 21.50
CA TRP A 591 -7.65 3.02 22.47
C TRP A 591 -7.95 3.85 23.72
N LYS A 592 -8.97 4.72 23.67
CA LYS A 592 -9.42 5.53 24.81
C LYS A 592 -10.87 5.21 25.21
N ALA A 593 -11.32 3.99 24.89
CA ALA A 593 -12.68 3.50 25.12
C ALA A 593 -13.79 4.42 24.56
N GLN A 594 -13.47 5.34 23.65
CA GLN A 594 -14.31 6.48 23.31
C GLN A 594 -15.47 6.15 22.37
N ILE A 595 -15.64 4.88 21.98
CA ILE A 595 -16.69 4.41 21.06
C ILE A 595 -17.56 3.35 21.77
N PRO A 596 -18.90 3.49 21.81
CA PRO A 596 -19.77 2.61 22.59
C PRO A 596 -20.40 1.44 21.81
N SER A 597 -20.24 1.34 20.49
CA SER A 597 -20.74 0.20 19.70
C SER A 597 -19.93 -0.08 18.44
N VAL A 598 -19.96 -1.32 17.91
CA VAL A 598 -19.27 -1.69 16.65
C VAL A 598 -19.84 -0.91 15.46
N ARG A 599 -21.15 -0.61 15.46
CA ARG A 599 -21.75 0.21 14.40
C ARG A 599 -21.23 1.66 14.41
N GLU A 600 -20.98 2.22 15.60
CA GLU A 600 -20.32 3.53 15.70
C GLU A 600 -18.84 3.46 15.38
N PHE A 601 -18.15 2.37 15.70
CA PHE A 601 -16.76 2.16 15.27
C PHE A 601 -16.62 2.18 13.75
N VAL A 602 -17.52 1.49 13.03
CA VAL A 602 -17.55 1.51 11.56
C VAL A 602 -17.84 2.92 11.02
N ARG A 603 -18.83 3.62 11.57
CA ARG A 603 -19.20 4.99 11.14
C ARG A 603 -18.10 6.02 11.41
N ASP A 604 -17.44 5.94 12.57
CA ASP A 604 -16.32 6.81 12.92
C ASP A 604 -15.14 6.54 11.98
N ALA A 605 -14.71 5.29 11.83
CA ALA A 605 -13.58 4.93 10.97
C ALA A 605 -13.79 5.31 9.50
N MET A 606 -15.01 5.16 8.95
CA MET A 606 -15.33 5.55 7.57
C MET A 606 -15.08 7.05 7.34
N SER A 607 -15.69 7.94 8.12
CA SER A 607 -15.53 9.38 7.92
C SER A 607 -14.21 9.95 8.46
N ALA A 608 -13.66 9.35 9.51
CA ALA A 608 -12.48 9.88 10.19
C ALA A 608 -11.15 9.38 9.58
N GLU A 609 -11.11 8.16 9.04
CA GLU A 609 -9.87 7.54 8.54
C GLU A 609 -9.89 7.29 7.01
N LEU A 610 -11.06 7.16 6.39
CA LEU A 610 -11.23 7.03 4.92
C LEU A 610 -11.82 8.32 4.27
N GLY A 611 -12.40 9.22 5.09
CA GLY A 611 -13.06 10.46 4.67
C GLY A 611 -14.55 10.31 4.32
N ILE A 612 -14.96 9.12 3.85
CA ILE A 612 -16.31 8.76 3.36
C ILE A 612 -17.44 9.26 4.27
N THR A 613 -18.42 9.94 3.70
CA THR A 613 -19.56 10.50 4.43
C THR A 613 -20.67 9.45 4.64
N VAL A 614 -21.34 9.52 5.79
CA VAL A 614 -22.28 8.52 6.29
C VAL A 614 -23.63 9.14 6.68
N PRO A 615 -24.77 8.44 6.55
CA PRO A 615 -26.09 9.06 6.77
C PRO A 615 -26.27 9.65 8.17
N ASP A 616 -26.90 10.83 8.27
CA ASP A 616 -27.32 11.40 9.56
C ASP A 616 -28.38 10.50 10.21
N GLU A 617 -28.05 9.96 11.38
CA GLU A 617 -28.88 8.99 12.10
C GLU A 617 -28.96 9.34 13.59
N ALA A 618 -30.15 9.71 14.06
CA ALA A 618 -30.35 10.22 15.41
C ALA A 618 -30.09 9.16 16.50
N GLY A 619 -29.14 9.45 17.39
CA GLY A 619 -28.75 8.58 18.50
C GLY A 619 -27.35 7.99 18.37
N PHE A 620 -26.69 8.18 17.23
CA PHE A 620 -25.26 7.90 17.07
C PHE A 620 -24.45 9.18 17.26
N THR A 621 -23.24 9.06 17.80
CA THR A 621 -22.38 10.23 18.14
C THR A 621 -21.25 10.49 17.13
N PHE A 622 -21.12 9.66 16.08
CA PHE A 622 -19.97 9.67 15.15
C PHE A 622 -20.38 9.54 13.67
N GLY A 623 -19.43 9.94 12.81
CA GLY A 623 -19.55 10.01 11.35
C GLY A 623 -19.85 11.43 10.82
N ALA A 624 -19.32 11.76 9.65
CA ALA A 624 -19.59 13.02 8.94
C ALA A 624 -20.75 12.83 7.94
N PRO A 625 -21.79 13.69 7.92
CA PRO A 625 -22.96 13.50 7.06
C PRO A 625 -22.91 14.22 5.70
N ALA A 626 -21.83 14.97 5.44
CA ALA A 626 -21.49 15.60 4.17
C ALA A 626 -20.06 16.15 4.22
N ASP A 627 -19.42 16.41 3.07
CA ASP A 627 -18.18 17.18 2.99
C ASP A 627 -18.20 18.33 1.94
N ASP A 628 -17.12 18.53 1.18
CA ASP A 628 -16.91 19.60 0.18
C ASP A 628 -16.33 19.02 -1.15
N ASP A 629 -16.49 17.73 -1.44
CA ASP A 629 -15.98 17.05 -2.64
C ASP A 629 -16.91 17.18 -3.89
N ALA A 630 -16.75 16.32 -4.90
CA ALA A 630 -17.53 16.33 -6.15
C ALA A 630 -18.46 15.11 -6.36
N VAL A 631 -18.54 14.21 -5.37
CA VAL A 631 -19.42 13.04 -5.34
C VAL A 631 -20.78 13.48 -4.75
N ALA A 632 -21.54 12.63 -4.07
CA ALA A 632 -22.91 12.94 -3.67
C ALA A 632 -23.27 12.28 -2.33
N ASP A 633 -23.43 13.10 -1.30
CA ASP A 633 -23.59 12.65 0.08
C ASP A 633 -24.93 11.90 0.32
N PRO A 634 -24.95 10.84 1.13
CA PRO A 634 -23.80 10.07 1.62
C PRO A 634 -23.38 8.97 0.63
N GLU A 635 -22.07 8.80 0.42
CA GLU A 635 -21.54 7.88 -0.60
C GLU A 635 -21.66 6.40 -0.18
N ILE A 636 -21.84 6.14 1.12
CA ILE A 636 -22.20 4.81 1.66
C ILE A 636 -23.55 4.83 2.39
N SER A 637 -24.38 3.81 2.16
CA SER A 637 -25.70 3.73 2.77
C SER A 637 -25.69 3.06 4.16
N SER A 638 -26.71 3.35 4.97
CA SER A 638 -26.93 2.66 6.25
C SER A 638 -26.96 1.13 6.12
N ALA A 639 -27.37 0.58 4.97
CA ALA A 639 -27.43 -0.86 4.74
C ALA A 639 -26.04 -1.49 4.50
N GLU A 640 -25.11 -0.73 3.93
CA GLU A 640 -23.71 -1.14 3.74
C GLU A 640 -22.93 -0.99 5.06
N ILE A 641 -23.17 0.10 5.80
CA ILE A 641 -22.70 0.26 7.19
C ILE A 641 -23.19 -0.90 8.07
N ASP A 642 -24.47 -1.25 8.00
CA ASP A 642 -25.05 -2.38 8.75
C ASP A 642 -24.40 -3.72 8.36
N ALA A 643 -24.01 -3.89 7.09
CA ALA A 643 -23.34 -5.10 6.60
C ALA A 643 -21.89 -5.20 7.10
N VAL A 644 -21.10 -4.12 7.02
CA VAL A 644 -19.72 -4.07 7.56
C VAL A 644 -19.73 -4.24 9.09
N ALA A 645 -20.65 -3.56 9.78
CA ALA A 645 -20.83 -3.72 11.22
C ALA A 645 -21.26 -5.14 11.60
N PHE A 646 -22.14 -5.78 10.83
CA PHE A 646 -22.51 -7.18 11.04
C PHE A 646 -21.33 -8.13 10.81
N PHE A 647 -20.49 -7.87 9.81
CA PHE A 647 -19.27 -8.65 9.57
C PHE A 647 -18.31 -8.55 10.76
N ILE A 648 -17.93 -7.34 11.20
CA ILE A 648 -17.02 -7.13 12.33
C ILE A 648 -17.61 -7.69 13.64
N ALA A 649 -18.90 -7.45 13.90
CA ALA A 649 -19.58 -7.98 15.08
C ALA A 649 -19.71 -9.53 15.07
N ASN A 650 -19.42 -10.18 13.94
CA ASN A 650 -19.36 -11.63 13.80
C ASN A 650 -17.94 -12.12 13.43
N LEU A 651 -16.87 -11.35 13.64
CA LEU A 651 -15.50 -11.87 13.62
C LEU A 651 -15.22 -12.57 14.95
N ALA A 652 -14.81 -13.84 14.90
CA ALA A 652 -14.39 -14.57 16.09
C ALA A 652 -13.06 -14.01 16.62
N PRO A 653 -12.86 -13.95 17.95
CA PRO A 653 -11.51 -13.81 18.48
C PRO A 653 -10.68 -15.05 18.13
N PRO A 654 -9.34 -14.94 18.04
CA PRO A 654 -8.47 -16.11 18.01
C PRO A 654 -8.70 -16.99 19.25
N MET A 655 -8.47 -18.30 19.08
CA MET A 655 -8.48 -19.23 20.21
C MET A 655 -7.06 -19.39 20.75
N PRO A 656 -6.87 -19.54 22.08
CA PRO A 656 -5.58 -19.86 22.66
C PRO A 656 -4.95 -21.10 21.99
N LEU A 657 -3.66 -20.99 21.65
CA LEU A 657 -2.90 -22.02 20.93
C LEU A 657 -2.71 -23.28 21.81
N GLU A 658 -2.57 -23.08 23.12
CA GLU A 658 -2.57 -24.11 24.14
C GLU A 658 -3.14 -23.57 25.47
N ASP A 659 -3.26 -24.43 26.48
CA ASP A 659 -3.65 -24.03 27.82
C ASP A 659 -2.48 -24.21 28.79
N VAL A 660 -2.08 -23.12 29.42
CA VAL A 660 -0.92 -23.00 30.31
C VAL A 660 -1.42 -22.64 31.72
N PRO A 661 -2.14 -23.52 32.44
CA PRO A 661 -2.81 -23.16 33.68
C PRO A 661 -1.84 -22.88 34.83
N GLU A 662 -0.62 -23.44 34.80
CA GLU A 662 0.43 -23.15 35.77
C GLU A 662 0.87 -21.67 35.78
N ALA A 663 0.68 -20.95 34.68
CA ALA A 663 1.03 -19.53 34.58
C ALA A 663 -0.04 -18.59 35.17
N LEU A 664 -1.27 -19.06 35.39
CA LEU A 664 -2.35 -18.23 35.96
C LEU A 664 -2.02 -17.77 37.39
N ASP A 665 -1.47 -18.68 38.21
CA ASP A 665 -0.98 -18.35 39.55
C ASP A 665 0.15 -17.29 39.50
N ILE A 666 0.93 -17.23 38.41
CA ILE A 666 2.01 -16.25 38.20
C ILE A 666 1.43 -14.91 37.74
N PHE A 667 0.52 -14.92 36.76
CA PHE A 667 -0.18 -13.73 36.24
C PHE A 667 -0.88 -12.96 37.38
N SER A 668 -1.58 -13.68 38.28
CA SER A 668 -2.19 -13.10 39.49
C SER A 668 -1.17 -12.72 40.57
N ALA A 669 -0.06 -13.46 40.74
CA ALA A 669 0.97 -13.11 41.72
C ALA A 669 1.83 -11.90 41.31
N VAL A 670 1.91 -11.62 40.01
CA VAL A 670 2.49 -10.38 39.44
C VAL A 670 1.50 -9.21 39.55
N GLY A 671 0.18 -9.47 39.60
CA GLY A 671 -0.86 -8.45 39.61
C GLY A 671 -1.17 -7.92 38.21
N CYS A 672 -1.16 -8.79 37.19
CA CYS A 672 -1.64 -8.44 35.84
C CYS A 672 -3.17 -8.42 35.77
N ASP A 673 -3.83 -9.26 36.57
CA ASP A 673 -5.29 -9.41 36.65
C ASP A 673 -6.01 -8.24 37.35
N GLY A 674 -5.29 -7.27 37.90
CA GLY A 674 -5.88 -6.02 38.43
C GLY A 674 -6.46 -5.10 37.35
N CYS A 675 -5.96 -5.20 36.11
CA CYS A 675 -6.53 -4.49 34.93
C CYS A 675 -6.94 -5.49 33.83
N HIS A 676 -6.15 -6.54 33.61
CA HIS A 676 -6.44 -7.58 32.63
C HIS A 676 -7.30 -8.70 33.26
N VAL A 677 -8.46 -8.33 33.81
CA VAL A 677 -9.39 -9.27 34.46
C VAL A 677 -9.81 -10.38 33.47
N PRO A 678 -9.73 -11.68 33.82
CA PRO A 678 -9.99 -12.75 32.85
C PRO A 678 -11.42 -12.72 32.27
N GLU A 679 -12.43 -12.52 33.12
CA GLU A 679 -13.85 -12.45 32.78
C GLU A 679 -14.44 -11.13 33.29
N ILE A 680 -15.11 -10.38 32.40
CA ILE A 680 -15.90 -9.19 32.77
C ILE A 680 -17.28 -9.68 33.27
N PRO A 681 -17.94 -9.02 34.23
CA PRO A 681 -19.35 -9.27 34.52
C PRO A 681 -20.20 -9.29 33.22
N GLY A 682 -21.17 -10.19 33.15
CA GLY A 682 -21.98 -10.39 31.94
C GLY A 682 -21.34 -11.23 30.82
N SER A 683 -20.01 -11.40 30.75
CA SER A 683 -19.29 -12.12 29.67
C SER A 683 -19.41 -13.67 29.69
N GLY A 684 -20.60 -14.19 30.02
CA GLY A 684 -20.88 -15.61 30.28
C GLY A 684 -20.94 -16.54 29.05
N GLU A 685 -21.94 -17.44 29.01
CA GLU A 685 -22.02 -18.65 28.14
C GLU A 685 -21.91 -18.47 26.60
N GLY A 686 -21.63 -17.26 26.09
CA GLY A 686 -21.32 -16.96 24.69
C GLY A 686 -19.85 -16.64 24.38
N PHE A 687 -19.00 -16.34 25.37
CA PHE A 687 -17.58 -16.06 25.14
C PHE A 687 -16.79 -17.36 24.92
N PRO A 688 -15.95 -17.46 23.87
CA PRO A 688 -15.23 -18.71 23.54
C PRO A 688 -13.92 -18.87 24.33
N ALA A 689 -13.36 -17.77 24.84
CA ALA A 689 -12.18 -17.71 25.70
C ALA A 689 -12.30 -16.47 26.62
N PRO A 690 -11.61 -16.44 27.78
CA PRO A 690 -11.55 -15.26 28.64
C PRO A 690 -10.83 -14.11 27.92
N ALA A 691 -11.28 -12.88 28.12
CA ALA A 691 -10.83 -11.73 27.34
C ALA A 691 -9.59 -11.03 27.93
N TYR A 692 -9.34 -11.16 29.24
CA TYR A 692 -8.22 -10.53 29.95
C TYR A 692 -8.19 -8.99 29.77
N THR A 693 -9.29 -8.34 30.15
CA THR A 693 -9.50 -6.89 30.02
C THR A 693 -10.71 -6.48 30.86
N ASP A 694 -10.67 -5.32 31.53
CA ASP A 694 -11.83 -4.71 32.19
C ASP A 694 -12.56 -3.68 31.31
N LEU A 695 -11.94 -3.25 30.20
CA LEU A 695 -12.38 -2.17 29.30
C LEU A 695 -12.34 -0.77 29.93
N LEU A 696 -11.65 -0.62 31.06
CA LEU A 696 -11.46 0.63 31.78
C LEU A 696 -10.22 1.39 31.29
N LEU A 697 -10.18 2.69 31.59
CA LEU A 697 -9.05 3.58 31.33
C LEU A 697 -8.06 3.57 32.50
N HIS A 698 -6.79 3.29 32.19
CA HIS A 698 -5.69 3.30 33.15
C HIS A 698 -4.52 4.16 32.65
N SER A 699 -3.79 4.76 33.59
CA SER A 699 -2.56 5.50 33.34
C SER A 699 -1.35 4.56 33.31
N VAL A 700 -1.24 3.76 32.25
CA VAL A 700 -0.18 2.74 32.07
C VAL A 700 1.05 3.21 31.28
N ALA A 701 1.01 4.40 30.67
CA ALA A 701 2.10 4.91 29.83
C ALA A 701 3.22 5.59 30.65
N VAL A 702 4.47 5.46 30.19
CA VAL A 702 5.65 6.09 30.79
C VAL A 702 5.49 7.63 30.82
N PRO A 703 5.84 8.33 31.92
CA PRO A 703 5.74 9.79 32.01
C PRO A 703 6.53 10.51 30.90
N GLY A 704 5.80 11.21 30.02
CA GLY A 704 6.35 11.88 28.83
C GLY A 704 6.07 11.16 27.50
N THR A 705 5.44 9.98 27.52
CA THR A 705 4.86 9.35 26.33
C THR A 705 3.87 10.33 25.67
N PRO A 706 3.97 10.59 24.34
CA PRO A 706 3.03 11.48 23.67
C PRO A 706 1.61 10.90 23.67
N GLY A 707 0.61 11.76 23.85
CA GLY A 707 -0.79 11.36 23.81
C GLY A 707 -1.72 12.58 23.76
N ILE A 708 -2.87 12.43 23.10
CA ILE A 708 -3.92 13.47 23.04
C ILE A 708 -5.08 13.17 24.00
N ASP A 709 -5.75 14.21 24.51
CA ASP A 709 -6.97 14.02 25.29
C ASP A 709 -8.16 13.69 24.35
N ASP A 710 -9.05 12.80 24.79
CA ASP A 710 -10.25 12.40 24.06
C ASP A 710 -11.45 12.30 25.03
N GLY A 711 -12.36 13.27 24.98
CA GLY A 711 -13.47 13.39 25.93
C GLY A 711 -12.99 13.58 27.38
N MET A 712 -13.16 12.54 28.21
CA MET A 712 -12.63 12.47 29.58
C MET A 712 -11.32 11.68 29.71
N ALA A 713 -10.90 11.00 28.65
CA ALA A 713 -9.67 10.21 28.62
C ALA A 713 -8.47 11.12 28.32
N LEU A 714 -7.75 11.53 29.37
CA LEU A 714 -6.51 12.32 29.26
C LEU A 714 -5.44 11.61 28.42
N GLY A 715 -4.43 12.35 27.96
CA GLY A 715 -3.34 11.85 27.11
C GLY A 715 -2.72 10.52 27.56
N THR A 716 -2.45 10.35 28.86
CA THR A 716 -1.84 9.13 29.42
C THR A 716 -2.81 7.99 29.74
N LEU A 717 -4.13 8.23 29.64
CA LEU A 717 -5.16 7.22 29.93
C LEU A 717 -5.45 6.38 28.69
N PHE A 718 -5.33 5.07 28.79
CA PHE A 718 -5.62 4.12 27.72
C PHE A 718 -6.49 2.97 28.22
N ARG A 719 -7.32 2.43 27.31
CA ARG A 719 -8.18 1.28 27.58
C ARG A 719 -7.33 0.01 27.62
N THR A 720 -7.52 -0.83 28.64
CA THR A 720 -7.03 -2.22 28.65
C THR A 720 -7.43 -2.92 27.35
N SER A 721 -6.46 -3.52 26.64
CA SER A 721 -6.78 -4.30 25.44
C SER A 721 -6.98 -5.78 25.79
N PRO A 722 -7.92 -6.49 25.13
CA PRO A 722 -8.07 -7.92 25.36
C PRO A 722 -6.81 -8.65 24.89
N LEU A 723 -6.37 -9.65 25.67
CA LEU A 723 -5.14 -10.40 25.38
C LEU A 723 -5.37 -11.62 24.46
N TRP A 724 -6.52 -11.71 23.77
CA TRP A 724 -6.83 -12.81 22.87
C TRP A 724 -6.04 -12.74 21.55
N GLY A 725 -5.44 -13.85 21.12
CA GLY A 725 -4.56 -13.89 19.95
C GLY A 725 -3.38 -12.93 20.01
N LEU A 726 -2.80 -12.70 21.20
CA LEU A 726 -1.82 -11.64 21.43
C LEU A 726 -0.60 -11.78 20.50
N SER A 727 -0.09 -13.00 20.30
CA SER A 727 1.01 -13.29 19.36
C SER A 727 0.72 -12.94 17.89
N GLY A 728 -0.55 -12.78 17.51
CA GLY A 728 -0.98 -12.38 16.17
C GLY A 728 -1.22 -10.88 15.96
N THR A 729 -0.98 -10.04 16.97
CA THR A 729 -1.37 -8.61 16.95
C THR A 729 -0.22 -7.59 17.09
N ALA A 730 1.04 -8.05 17.09
CA ALA A 730 2.21 -7.16 17.12
C ALA A 730 2.23 -6.18 15.92
N PRO A 731 2.66 -4.90 16.10
CA PRO A 731 3.31 -4.34 17.28
C PRO A 731 2.34 -3.97 18.42
N TYR A 732 2.87 -3.92 19.64
CA TYR A 732 2.13 -3.71 20.87
C TYR A 732 2.21 -2.27 21.40
N MET A 733 1.41 -1.98 22.43
CA MET A 733 1.09 -0.64 22.95
C MET A 733 0.28 0.21 21.96
N HIS A 734 -0.32 1.29 22.47
CA HIS A 734 -1.25 2.15 21.73
C HIS A 734 -0.64 2.85 20.50
N ASP A 735 0.69 2.93 20.44
CA ASP A 735 1.51 3.57 19.40
C ASP A 735 2.34 2.58 18.56
N GLY A 736 2.37 1.29 18.96
CA GLY A 736 3.21 0.27 18.34
C GLY A 736 4.67 0.29 18.81
N SER A 737 4.97 0.93 19.96
CA SER A 737 6.33 1.07 20.49
C SER A 737 6.99 -0.24 20.95
N ALA A 738 6.22 -1.30 21.21
CA ALA A 738 6.73 -2.58 21.68
C ALA A 738 6.65 -3.69 20.61
N ARG A 739 7.65 -4.58 20.58
CA ARG A 739 7.81 -5.61 19.55
C ARG A 739 7.45 -7.01 20.03
N THR A 740 7.98 -7.40 21.18
CA THR A 740 7.63 -8.64 21.88
C THR A 740 6.64 -8.38 23.00
N VAL A 741 6.08 -9.45 23.56
CA VAL A 741 5.26 -9.36 24.78
C VAL A 741 6.10 -8.88 25.97
N GLU A 742 7.38 -9.25 26.06
CA GLU A 742 8.27 -8.72 27.11
C GLU A 742 8.47 -7.21 26.97
N ASP A 743 8.71 -6.68 25.76
CA ASP A 743 8.84 -5.23 25.54
C ASP A 743 7.57 -4.48 25.97
N ALA A 744 6.40 -5.06 25.70
CA ALA A 744 5.11 -4.49 26.09
C ALA A 744 4.99 -4.44 27.62
N ILE A 745 5.29 -5.54 28.32
CA ILE A 745 5.33 -5.57 29.79
C ILE A 745 6.33 -4.54 30.34
N MET A 746 7.52 -4.44 29.73
CA MET A 746 8.57 -3.52 30.16
C MET A 746 8.26 -2.04 29.89
N ALA A 747 7.35 -1.74 28.96
CA ALA A 747 6.85 -0.40 28.67
C ALA A 747 5.75 0.10 29.65
N HIS A 748 5.24 -0.75 30.54
CA HIS A 748 4.21 -0.35 31.51
C HIS A 748 4.77 0.52 32.65
N ASP A 749 4.06 1.58 33.01
CA ASP A 749 4.38 2.44 34.15
C ASP A 749 3.09 2.90 34.86
N GLY A 750 3.19 3.88 35.78
CA GLY A 750 2.04 4.46 36.46
C GLY A 750 1.31 3.44 37.34
N GLU A 751 0.04 3.15 37.03
CA GLU A 751 -0.76 2.15 37.76
C GLU A 751 -0.12 0.75 37.67
N ALA A 752 0.42 0.39 36.49
CA ALA A 752 1.05 -0.90 36.25
C ALA A 752 2.53 -0.98 36.69
N GLN A 753 3.09 0.08 37.29
CA GLN A 753 4.49 0.11 37.75
C GLN A 753 4.79 -1.00 38.78
N ALA A 754 3.83 -1.31 39.66
CA ALA A 754 3.98 -2.38 40.64
C ALA A 754 4.09 -3.76 39.97
N SER A 755 3.22 -4.03 38.98
CA SER A 755 3.17 -5.29 38.26
C SER A 755 4.40 -5.50 37.38
N ARG A 756 4.90 -4.46 36.68
CA ARG A 756 6.19 -4.55 35.98
C ARG A 756 7.34 -4.84 36.95
N ALA A 757 7.39 -4.17 38.11
CA ALA A 757 8.45 -4.43 39.09
C ALA A 757 8.37 -5.85 39.71
N ALA A 758 7.18 -6.44 39.78
CA ALA A 758 6.99 -7.85 40.17
C ALA A 758 7.46 -8.81 39.07
N TYR A 759 7.13 -8.53 37.80
CA TYR A 759 7.61 -9.26 36.62
C TYR A 759 9.14 -9.24 36.52
N GLU A 760 9.77 -8.06 36.64
CA GLU A 760 11.24 -7.90 36.66
C GLU A 760 11.92 -8.75 37.74
N ALA A 761 11.23 -9.01 38.85
CA ALA A 761 11.71 -9.78 39.99
C ALA A 761 11.41 -11.29 39.90
N LEU A 762 10.69 -11.77 38.88
CA LEU A 762 10.46 -13.19 38.66
C LEU A 762 11.78 -13.93 38.33
N PRO A 763 11.96 -15.17 38.83
CA PRO A 763 12.95 -16.11 38.30
C PRO A 763 12.76 -16.35 36.80
N ASP A 764 13.86 -16.53 36.09
CA ASP A 764 13.90 -16.70 34.62
C ASP A 764 12.85 -17.73 34.11
N ALA A 765 12.71 -18.88 34.78
CA ALA A 765 11.77 -19.93 34.40
C ALA A 765 10.28 -19.58 34.66
N ASP A 766 9.99 -18.76 35.67
CA ASP A 766 8.63 -18.29 35.96
C ASP A 766 8.22 -17.19 34.97
N ARG A 767 9.22 -16.41 34.50
CA ARG A 767 9.09 -15.40 33.45
C ARG A 767 8.89 -16.03 32.06
N GLU A 768 9.72 -17.00 31.68
CA GLU A 768 9.56 -17.80 30.44
C GLU A 768 8.16 -18.42 30.38
N LEU A 769 7.66 -18.96 31.50
CA LEU A 769 6.32 -19.56 31.59
C LEU A 769 5.18 -18.53 31.46
N LEU A 770 5.35 -17.31 31.99
CA LEU A 770 4.38 -16.22 31.85
C LEU A 770 4.37 -15.62 30.43
N LEU A 771 5.53 -15.44 29.79
CA LEU A 771 5.61 -15.03 28.39
C LEU A 771 4.98 -16.07 27.47
N HIS A 772 5.32 -17.35 27.64
CA HIS A 772 4.72 -18.46 26.88
C HIS A 772 3.20 -18.54 27.08
N PHE A 773 2.69 -18.27 28.28
CA PHE A 773 1.25 -18.14 28.51
C PHE A 773 0.63 -17.00 27.69
N LEU A 774 1.25 -15.81 27.66
CA LEU A 774 0.72 -14.65 26.95
C LEU A 774 0.81 -14.81 25.42
N GLU A 775 1.90 -15.38 24.92
CA GLU A 775 2.12 -15.66 23.49
C GLU A 775 1.20 -16.79 22.96
N THR A 776 0.58 -17.56 23.85
CA THR A 776 -0.37 -18.64 23.51
C THR A 776 -1.84 -18.29 23.78
N ARG A 777 -2.18 -17.06 24.18
CA ARG A 777 -3.57 -16.58 24.28
C ARG A 777 -4.12 -16.07 22.96
#